data_AF-U6MKZ3-F1
#
_entry.id   AF-U6MKZ3-F1
#
_cell.length_a   1.000
_cell.length_b   1.000
_cell.length_c   1.000
_cell.angle_alpha   90.00
_cell.angle_beta   90.00
_cell.angle_gamma   90.00
#
_symmetry.space_group_name_H-M   'P 1'
#
loop_
_entity.id
_entity.type
_entity.pdbx_description
1 polymer ?
#
loop_
_entity_poly.entity_id
_entity_poly.type
_entity_poly.pdbx_seq_one_letter_code
_entity_poly.pdbx_strand_id
1 'polypeptide(L)'
;MEEQRLFSSGSRWSIDGHGASPLPLSSFRGETIEAEPPIILERRSTIETGAERRVSQLSTSQGGTNGPLGTKHFDVDSLVRSGGSAHRSGVSGAATPAPPFPLKCSDTTEAPAPVFRGDTFACTTEDFLTSDTTYVAQLREELWQALAAHVAARTLQKVDAALDCLEEIEWFWGKECVEEVHSVRSSLKDGKFDCASSTISRVVGSMSSVTGSMSGRQHVFYVLVVVPPCTYLKTDHRLNLASELRRISSTESIEGDLAYRIVEVDTIRRALLAVIVNPEILAVCIQDNVPVEHSTARSLSGLEGFVRGIDRFVEGPIGKMKLGAPVIPTLVRSLHQCRRALDIYCVCTGLGLASLEHVDHLVKRAFLPNDDHSDLHEAILEGVRSKMRCPFFEALRHYAERPIGVFHALAVSRGNSVRRSKWIQFLIDFYGTALFKAESSATCGGLDSLLDPHGSLLEAQTLAARAFDASYAFFVTNGTSTSNKIVVQALTRPNDVVLIDRDCHKSHHYALVLAGARPCYLDAYPLHEYSMYGGVTLTDIKKTLLGYRSAGRLNDVRLLVITNCTFDGIVYNVKRLMEECLAIKPDLVFLFDEAWFAYAGFHPILKTRTAMHCANELRRELMERKYHHLHTALLNTLKVSSLEEASAASLLSHRLYPNPHKVKVRVYATQSTHKSLTSLRQGSMVLVNDDLFESHVHTSFKESYYTHMSTSPNYQILATLDVGRSQMELEGYGLVERQLEAAFLIRNALGKDPFVSKYFKILGPHDMIPASLRQCSVQENCLNGLIDEQMNVQTLEEVWLSDDEFVLDPTRITLYTGKSGLDGDTFKVKWLMDKYGIQINKTSRNSVLFMTNIGTTRSSCVFLRSCIRHCAQELEMRRLLSSRRELEELEQQIDWIVHDCPALPNFSGFHPAFSQVPLQPMSTKIGSSDKQRGDGTPVESPRSVDHGSSDSSSTHCEACIRDGDVREPFYLSYDEENVEYYSLKEAIELIRNGRILVGSTFIIPYPPGFPISVPGQILSEAIVEFMIKIDVKEIHGFDPKLGLRCFKESLLENLMEAREVHEPTLRTESPQQRSENKYYGN
;
A
#
# COMPACT_ATOMS: atom_id res chain seq x y z
N MET A 1 25.12 -54.27 4.86
CA MET A 1 24.35 -54.77 3.72
C MET A 1 24.09 -53.56 2.83
N GLU A 2 25.11 -53.05 2.13
CA GLU A 2 25.74 -53.63 0.91
C GLU A 2 24.85 -53.38 -0.32
N GLU A 3 25.34 -52.91 -1.47
CA GLU A 3 26.67 -52.34 -1.84
C GLU A 3 26.42 -51.38 -3.04
N GLN A 4 27.15 -50.28 -3.22
CA GLN A 4 28.32 -50.14 -4.12
C GLN A 4 28.14 -50.79 -5.52
N ARG A 5 28.51 -50.19 -6.67
CA ARG A 5 29.53 -49.19 -7.08
C ARG A 5 29.01 -48.38 -8.30
N LEU A 6 29.32 -47.09 -8.54
CA LEU A 6 30.58 -46.32 -8.65
C LEU A 6 31.19 -46.27 -10.09
N PHE A 7 31.83 -45.11 -10.38
CA PHE A 7 32.69 -44.77 -11.54
C PHE A 7 32.04 -44.51 -12.92
N SER A 8 32.51 -43.57 -13.76
CA SER A 8 33.26 -42.30 -13.57
C SER A 8 33.51 -41.58 -14.91
N SER A 9 34.00 -40.33 -14.84
CA SER A 9 34.74 -39.58 -15.90
C SER A 9 33.96 -39.19 -17.17
N GLY A 10 34.21 -38.04 -17.81
CA GLY A 10 35.20 -36.99 -17.54
C GLY A 10 35.93 -36.56 -18.82
N SER A 11 36.26 -35.27 -18.94
CA SER A 11 36.85 -34.57 -20.12
C SER A 11 35.99 -34.55 -21.40
N ARG A 12 35.64 -33.43 -22.08
CA ARG A 12 36.16 -32.03 -22.26
C ARG A 12 37.03 -31.88 -23.53
N TRP A 13 36.85 -30.73 -24.22
CA TRP A 13 37.51 -30.24 -25.46
C TRP A 13 36.99 -30.82 -26.79
N SER A 14 36.91 -30.09 -27.92
CA SER A 14 36.83 -28.62 -28.16
C SER A 14 36.63 -28.30 -29.66
N ILE A 15 35.97 -27.17 -29.95
CA ILE A 15 36.24 -26.25 -31.08
C ILE A 15 35.82 -26.67 -32.52
N ASP A 16 35.45 -25.63 -33.28
CA ASP A 16 35.09 -25.55 -34.72
C ASP A 16 33.84 -26.33 -35.20
N GLY A 17 33.01 -25.80 -36.10
CA GLY A 17 33.03 -24.46 -36.71
C GLY A 17 32.04 -24.35 -37.86
N HIS A 18 31.66 -23.11 -38.21
CA HIS A 18 30.90 -22.72 -39.41
C HIS A 18 29.52 -23.36 -39.69
N GLY A 19 28.52 -22.47 -39.81
CA GLY A 19 27.95 -22.25 -41.13
C GLY A 19 26.44 -22.34 -41.31
N ALA A 20 25.93 -21.33 -42.02
CA ALA A 20 24.67 -21.28 -42.76
C ALA A 20 23.34 -21.17 -41.99
N SER A 21 22.53 -20.24 -42.51
CA SER A 21 21.12 -20.00 -42.21
C SER A 21 20.23 -21.21 -42.58
N PRO A 22 18.93 -21.16 -42.25
CA PRO A 22 18.03 -20.86 -43.37
C PRO A 22 16.88 -19.87 -43.08
N LEU A 23 16.35 -19.33 -44.18
CA LEU A 23 15.08 -18.61 -44.28
C LEU A 23 13.86 -19.55 -44.05
N PRO A 24 12.65 -19.00 -43.82
CA PRO A 24 11.45 -19.78 -43.48
C PRO A 24 10.70 -20.30 -44.71
N LEU A 25 9.83 -21.32 -44.53
CA LEU A 25 8.44 -21.34 -45.04
C LEU A 25 7.68 -22.67 -44.79
N SER A 26 6.36 -22.51 -44.63
CA SER A 26 5.26 -23.36 -45.11
C SER A 26 4.99 -24.77 -44.53
N SER A 27 3.83 -24.86 -43.86
CA SER A 27 2.73 -25.83 -44.06
C SER A 27 2.98 -27.35 -44.11
N PHE A 28 2.28 -28.06 -43.23
CA PHE A 28 1.71 -29.38 -43.52
C PHE A 28 0.19 -29.39 -43.25
N ARG A 29 -0.56 -30.12 -44.08
CA ARG A 29 -2.02 -30.35 -43.99
C ARG A 29 -2.29 -31.81 -43.58
N GLY A 30 -3.39 -32.02 -42.85
CA GLY A 30 -4.07 -33.33 -42.69
C GLY A 30 -3.40 -34.24 -41.66
N GLU A 31 -4.12 -34.97 -40.81
CA GLU A 31 -5.41 -35.64 -41.04
C GLU A 31 -6.35 -35.58 -39.82
N THR A 32 -7.65 -35.75 -40.09
CA THR A 32 -8.73 -35.86 -39.10
C THR A 32 -8.86 -37.29 -38.58
N ILE A 33 -8.96 -37.46 -37.25
CA ILE A 33 -9.50 -38.67 -36.63
C ILE A 33 -10.69 -38.27 -35.77
N GLU A 34 -11.85 -38.86 -36.06
CA GLU A 34 -13.08 -38.72 -35.28
C GLU A 34 -12.97 -39.52 -33.97
N ALA A 35 -13.54 -39.00 -32.88
CA ALA A 35 -13.63 -39.70 -31.61
C ALA A 35 -15.10 -39.74 -31.12
N GLU A 36 -15.67 -40.94 -31.09
CA GLU A 36 -17.00 -41.19 -30.53
C GLU A 36 -17.01 -41.19 -28.98
N PRO A 37 -18.16 -40.93 -28.33
CA PRO A 37 -18.26 -40.69 -26.89
C PRO A 37 -18.30 -41.98 -26.04
N PRO A 38 -17.99 -41.90 -24.72
CA PRO A 38 -17.94 -43.05 -23.83
C PRO A 38 -19.31 -43.61 -23.42
N ILE A 39 -19.33 -44.93 -23.23
CA ILE A 39 -20.50 -45.77 -22.96
C ILE A 39 -20.98 -45.64 -21.51
N ILE A 40 -22.29 -45.51 -21.31
CA ILE A 40 -22.96 -45.59 -20.00
C ILE A 40 -23.46 -47.02 -19.75
N LEU A 41 -23.24 -47.54 -18.53
CA LEU A 41 -23.73 -48.85 -18.08
C LEU A 41 -25.18 -48.79 -17.59
N GLU A 42 -26.06 -49.62 -18.17
CA GLU A 42 -27.43 -49.81 -17.69
C GLU A 42 -27.52 -50.67 -16.42
N ARG A 43 -28.53 -50.39 -15.56
CA ARG A 43 -29.31 -51.44 -14.87
C ARG A 43 -30.79 -51.08 -14.73
N ARG A 44 -31.59 -51.67 -15.64
CA ARG A 44 -33.03 -52.04 -15.60
C ARG A 44 -33.89 -51.65 -14.38
N SER A 45 -35.09 -51.12 -14.68
CA SER A 45 -36.38 -51.80 -14.39
C SER A 45 -37.59 -51.23 -15.19
N THR A 46 -38.26 -52.13 -15.95
CA THR A 46 -39.71 -52.20 -16.32
C THR A 46 -40.55 -50.90 -16.46
N ILE A 47 -41.07 -50.51 -17.66
CA ILE A 47 -42.31 -51.01 -18.34
C ILE A 47 -43.58 -50.70 -17.48
N GLU A 48 -44.56 -49.86 -17.89
CA GLU A 48 -45.66 -50.16 -18.84
C GLU A 48 -46.33 -48.90 -19.51
N THR A 49 -46.80 -49.06 -20.77
CA THR A 49 -47.98 -48.45 -21.47
C THR A 49 -48.30 -46.93 -21.40
N GLY A 50 -48.74 -46.24 -22.47
CA GLY A 50 -48.95 -46.60 -23.89
C GLY A 50 -49.88 -45.61 -24.64
N ALA A 51 -49.78 -45.57 -25.99
CA ALA A 51 -50.74 -44.98 -26.98
C ALA A 51 -51.07 -43.45 -26.91
N GLU A 52 -51.46 -42.71 -27.97
CA GLU A 52 -51.36 -42.88 -29.44
C GLU A 52 -51.52 -41.50 -30.16
N ARG A 53 -50.86 -41.34 -31.32
CA ARG A 53 -51.28 -40.64 -32.57
C ARG A 53 -52.08 -39.30 -32.60
N ARG A 54 -51.49 -38.32 -33.34
CA ARG A 54 -52.02 -37.60 -34.57
C ARG A 54 -53.32 -36.73 -34.45
N VAL A 55 -53.67 -35.72 -35.29
CA VAL A 55 -53.06 -34.96 -36.43
C VAL A 55 -53.91 -33.69 -36.76
N SER A 56 -53.25 -32.62 -37.26
CA SER A 56 -53.70 -31.51 -38.16
C SER A 56 -54.99 -30.66 -37.99
N GLN A 57 -54.77 -29.33 -38.09
CA GLN A 57 -55.36 -28.36 -39.05
C GLN A 57 -56.83 -27.87 -39.03
N LEU A 58 -56.95 -26.53 -39.12
CA LEU A 58 -57.87 -25.69 -39.97
C LEU A 58 -59.40 -25.83 -39.76
N SER A 59 -60.26 -24.81 -39.99
CA SER A 59 -60.16 -23.34 -40.16
C SER A 59 -61.60 -22.75 -40.19
N THR A 60 -61.78 -21.49 -40.63
CA THR A 60 -63.05 -20.75 -40.91
C THR A 60 -63.82 -20.14 -39.71
N SER A 61 -64.65 -19.08 -39.86
CA SER A 61 -64.38 -17.70 -40.36
C SER A 61 -65.68 -16.86 -40.43
N GLN A 62 -65.74 -15.69 -39.79
CA GLN A 62 -66.60 -14.50 -40.09
C GLN A 62 -65.98 -13.26 -39.36
N GLY A 63 -66.11 -11.99 -39.77
CA GLY A 63 -66.66 -11.41 -41.01
C GLY A 63 -67.23 -9.98 -40.82
N GLY A 64 -66.47 -8.91 -41.12
CA GLY A 64 -66.92 -7.50 -41.18
C GLY A 64 -66.89 -6.72 -39.83
N THR A 65 -66.71 -5.38 -39.76
CA THR A 65 -66.77 -4.32 -40.80
C THR A 65 -65.91 -3.06 -40.48
N ASN A 66 -65.33 -2.45 -41.53
CA ASN A 66 -65.03 -1.02 -41.78
C ASN A 66 -64.09 -0.17 -40.87
N GLY A 67 -63.07 0.47 -41.48
CA GLY A 67 -62.31 1.65 -40.99
C GLY A 67 -62.72 2.94 -41.73
N PRO A 68 -61.83 3.93 -42.04
CA PRO A 68 -60.39 4.07 -41.76
C PRO A 68 -59.95 5.53 -41.34
N LEU A 69 -58.68 5.93 -41.64
CA LEU A 69 -57.99 7.24 -41.44
C LEU A 69 -57.36 7.41 -40.04
N GLY A 70 -56.11 7.84 -39.81
CA GLY A 70 -55.14 8.68 -40.56
C GLY A 70 -54.93 9.98 -39.75
N THR A 71 -53.74 10.41 -39.30
CA THR A 71 -52.43 10.60 -39.96
C THR A 71 -51.23 10.56 -38.96
N LYS A 72 -49.98 10.79 -39.44
CA LYS A 72 -48.70 10.75 -38.68
C LYS A 72 -48.00 12.13 -38.57
N HIS A 73 -47.22 12.29 -37.49
CA HIS A 73 -45.91 12.99 -37.33
C HIS A 73 -45.74 14.52 -37.43
N PHE A 74 -44.60 14.94 -36.81
CA PHE A 74 -43.89 16.23 -36.72
C PHE A 74 -44.41 17.30 -35.74
N ASP A 75 -43.61 18.24 -35.20
CA ASP A 75 -42.21 18.29 -34.67
C ASP A 75 -41.92 19.73 -34.13
N VAL A 76 -40.79 19.95 -33.45
CA VAL A 76 -40.09 21.24 -33.16
C VAL A 76 -40.63 22.20 -32.07
N ASP A 77 -39.66 22.81 -31.38
CA ASP A 77 -39.72 23.81 -30.29
C ASP A 77 -40.68 25.01 -30.43
N SER A 78 -41.21 25.48 -29.29
CA SER A 78 -41.08 26.90 -28.88
C SER A 78 -41.52 27.21 -27.43
N LEU A 79 -40.58 27.74 -26.66
CA LEU A 79 -40.63 28.98 -25.86
C LEU A 79 -41.97 29.56 -25.29
N VAL A 80 -41.83 30.09 -24.06
CA VAL A 80 -42.57 31.19 -23.37
C VAL A 80 -43.51 30.84 -22.20
N ARG A 81 -43.14 31.45 -21.07
CA ARG A 81 -43.77 31.59 -19.75
C ARG A 81 -45.25 32.04 -19.74
N SER A 82 -46.05 31.40 -18.89
CA SER A 82 -46.98 31.99 -17.90
C SER A 82 -47.67 30.84 -17.14
N GLY A 83 -48.11 30.92 -15.88
CA GLY A 83 -48.08 32.01 -14.90
C GLY A 83 -49.34 31.99 -14.03
N GLY A 84 -49.23 31.65 -12.74
CA GLY A 84 -50.19 32.10 -11.71
C GLY A 84 -51.00 31.05 -10.92
N SER A 85 -50.80 31.08 -9.59
CA SER A 85 -51.79 30.78 -8.52
C SER A 85 -52.25 29.29 -8.33
N ALA A 86 -52.77 28.85 -7.18
CA ALA A 86 -52.97 29.49 -5.87
C ALA A 86 -53.05 28.48 -4.71
N HIS A 87 -52.67 28.93 -3.50
CA HIS A 87 -53.25 28.65 -2.16
C HIS A 87 -53.65 27.23 -1.64
N ARG A 88 -53.16 26.98 -0.40
CA ARG A 88 -53.80 26.27 0.77
C ARG A 88 -54.06 24.76 0.61
N SER A 89 -54.07 23.89 1.64
CA SER A 89 -53.58 23.83 3.04
C SER A 89 -53.96 22.44 3.61
N GLY A 90 -53.31 21.77 4.58
CA GLY A 90 -52.18 22.05 5.49
C GLY A 90 -52.24 21.08 6.70
N VAL A 91 -51.43 21.28 7.77
CA VAL A 91 -51.50 20.59 9.09
C VAL A 91 -51.03 19.10 9.09
N SER A 92 -50.20 18.55 9.99
CA SER A 92 -49.45 19.01 11.20
C SER A 92 -48.27 18.07 11.52
N GLY A 93 -47.22 18.56 12.20
CA GLY A 93 -46.16 17.72 12.80
C GLY A 93 -45.21 18.53 13.71
N ALA A 94 -45.13 18.17 14.99
CA ALA A 94 -44.60 18.97 16.12
C ALA A 94 -43.10 19.41 16.07
N ALA A 95 -42.81 20.52 16.75
CA ALA A 95 -41.47 20.92 17.24
C ALA A 95 -41.38 20.65 18.78
N THR A 96 -40.37 20.98 19.59
CA THR A 96 -39.22 21.93 19.60
C THR A 96 -38.23 21.43 20.71
N PRO A 97 -37.20 22.14 21.28
CA PRO A 97 -36.63 23.48 21.03
C PRO A 97 -35.08 23.57 20.92
N ALA A 98 -34.60 24.72 20.44
CA ALA A 98 -33.27 25.27 20.75
C ALA A 98 -33.43 26.48 21.70
N PRO A 99 -32.45 26.79 22.60
CA PRO A 99 -32.58 27.90 23.55
C PRO A 99 -32.28 29.27 22.89
N PRO A 100 -32.90 30.37 23.37
CA PRO A 100 -32.77 31.71 22.79
C PRO A 100 -31.78 32.61 23.54
N PHE A 101 -31.28 33.68 22.91
CA PHE A 101 -31.54 35.09 23.30
C PHE A 101 -30.80 36.06 22.35
N PRO A 102 -31.45 37.16 21.89
CA PRO A 102 -30.79 38.19 21.07
C PRO A 102 -30.34 39.40 21.91
N LEU A 103 -29.20 39.99 21.57
CA LEU A 103 -28.85 41.36 21.95
C LEU A 103 -28.49 42.15 20.69
N LYS A 104 -29.17 43.29 20.50
CA LYS A 104 -28.81 44.28 19.48
C LYS A 104 -27.63 45.10 19.98
N CYS A 105 -26.59 45.22 19.19
CA CYS A 105 -25.80 46.44 19.12
C CYS A 105 -25.55 46.77 17.64
N SER A 106 -25.87 48.00 17.27
CA SER A 106 -25.39 48.62 16.05
C SER A 106 -23.94 49.03 16.25
N ASP A 107 -23.06 48.65 15.33
CA ASP A 107 -22.20 49.61 14.62
C ASP A 107 -21.54 48.94 13.42
N THR A 108 -21.32 49.72 12.38
CA THR A 108 -20.82 49.25 11.08
C THR A 108 -19.32 49.04 11.11
N THR A 109 -18.88 47.79 11.02
CA THR A 109 -17.57 47.42 10.47
C THR A 109 -17.77 46.38 9.37
N GLU A 110 -17.07 46.56 8.26
CA GLU A 110 -17.16 45.67 7.10
C GLU A 110 -16.70 44.25 7.50
N ALA A 111 -17.47 43.23 7.11
CA ALA A 111 -17.01 41.87 7.24
C ALA A 111 -15.77 41.69 6.33
N PRO A 112 -14.64 41.17 6.84
CA PRO A 112 -13.47 40.98 6.00
C PRO A 112 -13.80 39.96 4.91
N ALA A 113 -13.50 40.32 3.66
CA ALA A 113 -13.56 39.38 2.54
C ALA A 113 -12.67 38.16 2.84
N PRO A 114 -13.00 36.96 2.31
CA PRO A 114 -12.18 35.78 2.53
C PRO A 114 -10.79 35.98 1.90
N VAL A 115 -9.79 36.23 2.75
CA VAL A 115 -8.39 36.35 2.35
C VAL A 115 -7.90 34.99 1.87
N PHE A 116 -7.73 34.84 0.56
CA PHE A 116 -7.06 33.69 -0.01
C PHE A 116 -5.56 33.83 0.23
N ARG A 117 -4.90 32.82 0.82
CA ARG A 117 -3.46 32.87 1.14
C ARG A 117 -2.53 33.09 -0.06
N GLY A 118 -3.02 32.99 -1.30
CA GLY A 118 -2.30 33.48 -2.48
C GLY A 118 -2.00 34.99 -2.47
N ASP A 119 -2.51 35.73 -1.48
CA ASP A 119 -2.14 37.12 -1.22
C ASP A 119 -0.68 37.37 -0.81
N THR A 120 0.15 36.36 -0.53
CA THR A 120 1.57 36.58 -0.16
C THR A 120 2.56 36.63 -1.32
N PHE A 121 2.24 36.15 -2.53
CA PHE A 121 3.25 36.04 -3.60
C PHE A 121 3.75 37.41 -4.12
N ALA A 122 4.95 37.81 -3.68
CA ALA A 122 5.68 38.99 -4.15
C ALA A 122 7.06 38.63 -4.75
N CYS A 123 7.19 37.40 -5.28
CA CYS A 123 8.39 36.89 -5.96
C CYS A 123 9.70 36.97 -5.15
N THR A 124 9.60 37.01 -3.81
CA THR A 124 10.77 36.88 -2.93
C THR A 124 10.90 35.45 -2.44
N THR A 125 12.12 35.02 -2.11
CA THR A 125 12.38 33.69 -1.52
C THR A 125 11.66 33.47 -0.18
N GLU A 126 11.22 34.53 0.50
CA GLU A 126 10.44 34.43 1.74
C GLU A 126 8.97 34.07 1.48
N ASP A 127 8.37 34.45 0.35
CA ASP A 127 6.95 34.18 0.07
C ASP A 127 6.72 32.69 -0.25
N PHE A 128 7.65 32.06 -0.97
CA PHE A 128 7.59 30.61 -1.26
C PHE A 128 7.67 29.75 0.01
N LEU A 129 8.29 30.26 1.09
CA LEU A 129 8.30 29.62 2.41
C LEU A 129 6.96 29.74 3.18
N THR A 130 6.02 30.56 2.70
CA THR A 130 4.67 30.72 3.29
C THR A 130 3.60 29.84 2.64
N SER A 131 3.92 29.22 1.51
CA SER A 131 3.03 28.25 0.88
C SER A 131 2.98 26.96 1.71
N ASP A 132 1.78 26.52 2.11
CA ASP A 132 1.62 25.20 2.75
C ASP A 132 1.78 24.04 1.73
N THR A 133 1.90 24.36 0.43
CA THR A 133 1.99 23.44 -0.71
C THR A 133 3.39 22.88 -0.86
N THR A 134 3.48 21.63 -1.31
CA THR A 134 4.70 20.79 -1.19
C THR A 134 5.04 20.06 -2.49
N TYR A 135 4.37 20.44 -3.58
CA TYR A 135 4.41 19.75 -4.87
C TYR A 135 4.10 20.72 -6.02
N VAL A 136 4.93 20.68 -7.09
CA VAL A 136 4.86 21.66 -8.20
C VAL A 136 3.53 21.62 -8.95
N ALA A 137 2.96 20.43 -9.20
CA ALA A 137 1.69 20.36 -9.93
C ALA A 137 0.51 20.93 -9.12
N GLN A 138 0.55 20.86 -7.77
CA GLN A 138 -0.46 21.51 -6.95
C GLN A 138 -0.25 23.04 -6.88
N LEU A 139 1.01 23.48 -6.78
CA LEU A 139 1.39 24.91 -6.85
C LEU A 139 0.90 25.55 -8.14
N ARG A 140 0.98 24.83 -9.27
CA ARG A 140 0.40 25.22 -10.57
C ARG A 140 -1.09 25.56 -10.45
N GLU A 141 -1.90 24.67 -9.86
CA GLU A 141 -3.35 24.89 -9.70
C GLU A 141 -3.64 26.12 -8.82
N GLU A 142 -2.87 26.28 -7.74
CA GLU A 142 -3.03 27.40 -6.82
C GLU A 142 -2.68 28.73 -7.45
N LEU A 143 -1.59 28.80 -8.22
CA LEU A 143 -1.17 30.03 -8.87
C LEU A 143 -2.21 30.51 -9.90
N TRP A 144 -2.81 29.61 -10.69
CA TRP A 144 -3.91 29.97 -11.58
C TRP A 144 -5.17 30.43 -10.82
N GLN A 145 -5.52 29.78 -9.72
CA GLN A 145 -6.66 30.18 -8.87
C GLN A 145 -6.41 31.53 -8.18
N ALA A 146 -5.20 31.77 -7.68
CA ALA A 146 -4.80 33.04 -7.07
C ALA A 146 -4.75 34.17 -8.10
N LEU A 147 -4.25 33.89 -9.31
CA LEU A 147 -4.23 34.83 -10.43
C LEU A 147 -5.66 35.30 -10.80
N ALA A 148 -6.65 34.41 -10.76
CA ALA A 148 -8.05 34.78 -10.97
C ALA A 148 -8.54 35.82 -9.93
N ALA A 149 -8.19 35.62 -8.65
CA ALA A 149 -8.54 36.53 -7.58
C ALA A 149 -7.78 37.87 -7.68
N HIS A 150 -6.49 37.85 -8.00
CA HIS A 150 -5.65 39.04 -8.12
C HIS A 150 -6.00 39.92 -9.32
N VAL A 151 -6.36 39.32 -10.45
CA VAL A 151 -6.86 40.05 -11.62
C VAL A 151 -8.20 40.73 -11.31
N ALA A 152 -9.10 40.08 -10.56
CA ALA A 152 -10.33 40.70 -10.10
C ALA A 152 -10.09 41.84 -9.07
N ALA A 153 -9.13 41.66 -8.16
CA ALA A 153 -8.74 42.66 -7.15
C ALA A 153 -7.82 43.78 -7.68
N ARG A 154 -7.32 43.65 -8.93
CA ARG A 154 -6.38 44.58 -9.60
C ARG A 154 -5.04 44.77 -8.87
N THR A 155 -4.55 43.73 -8.20
CA THR A 155 -3.29 43.71 -7.42
C THR A 155 -2.04 43.48 -8.31
N LEU A 156 -1.74 44.42 -9.21
CA LEU A 156 -0.77 44.27 -10.31
C LEU A 156 0.59 43.65 -9.93
N GLN A 157 1.20 44.03 -8.80
CA GLN A 157 2.49 43.44 -8.35
C GLN A 157 2.41 41.93 -8.10
N LYS A 158 1.32 41.44 -7.51
CA LYS A 158 1.10 39.99 -7.26
C LYS A 158 0.77 39.25 -8.55
N VAL A 159 0.09 39.94 -9.48
CA VAL A 159 -0.23 39.41 -10.81
C VAL A 159 1.04 39.15 -11.62
N ASP A 160 1.97 40.12 -11.69
CA ASP A 160 3.24 39.93 -12.41
C ASP A 160 4.08 38.81 -11.76
N ALA A 161 4.23 38.80 -10.44
CA ALA A 161 4.95 37.73 -9.72
C ALA A 161 4.36 36.32 -9.96
N ALA A 162 3.03 36.19 -9.96
CA ALA A 162 2.36 34.92 -10.25
C ALA A 162 2.54 34.49 -11.71
N LEU A 163 2.52 35.43 -12.66
CA LEU A 163 2.75 35.16 -14.08
C LEU A 163 4.21 34.75 -14.37
N ASP A 164 5.18 35.34 -13.67
CA ASP A 164 6.60 34.96 -13.80
C ASP A 164 6.83 33.53 -13.30
N CYS A 165 6.23 33.15 -12.16
CA CYS A 165 6.30 31.78 -11.64
C CYS A 165 5.55 30.76 -12.53
N LEU A 166 4.35 31.13 -13.02
CA LEU A 166 3.60 30.30 -13.97
C LEU A 166 4.33 30.11 -15.29
N GLU A 167 5.10 31.10 -15.77
CA GLU A 167 5.90 30.96 -17.00
C GLU A 167 7.00 29.89 -16.87
N GLU A 168 7.56 29.67 -15.68
CA GLU A 168 8.49 28.56 -15.42
C GLU A 168 7.78 27.22 -15.26
N ILE A 169 6.62 27.18 -14.59
CA ILE A 169 5.88 25.94 -14.31
C ILE A 169 5.13 25.41 -15.53
N GLU A 170 4.41 26.27 -16.28
CA GLU A 170 3.64 25.86 -17.46
C GLU A 170 4.51 25.30 -18.59
N TRP A 171 5.81 25.59 -18.58
CA TRP A 171 6.76 24.98 -19.51
C TRP A 171 6.75 23.45 -19.42
N PHE A 172 6.55 22.88 -18.21
CA PHE A 172 6.41 21.43 -18.00
C PHE A 172 5.05 20.87 -18.44
N TRP A 173 4.10 21.72 -18.82
CA TRP A 173 2.81 21.39 -19.45
C TRP A 173 2.77 21.74 -20.96
N GLY A 174 3.88 22.21 -21.53
CA GLY A 174 4.03 22.43 -22.96
C GLY A 174 3.88 23.89 -23.39
N LYS A 175 4.24 24.15 -24.65
CA LYS A 175 4.35 25.51 -25.21
C LYS A 175 3.00 26.23 -25.23
N GLU A 176 1.93 25.49 -25.49
CA GLU A 176 0.56 25.96 -25.58
C GLU A 176 0.11 26.59 -24.24
N CYS A 177 0.52 26.03 -23.10
CA CYS A 177 0.19 26.56 -21.77
C CYS A 177 1.05 27.78 -21.39
N VAL A 178 2.31 27.85 -21.83
CA VAL A 178 3.13 29.07 -21.71
C VAL A 178 2.53 30.23 -22.52
N GLU A 179 2.00 29.94 -23.72
CA GLU A 179 1.29 30.93 -24.53
C GLU A 179 0.00 31.46 -23.86
N GLU A 180 -0.67 30.67 -23.01
CA GLU A 180 -1.80 31.13 -22.19
C GLU A 180 -1.34 32.15 -21.12
N VAL A 181 -0.22 31.91 -20.45
CA VAL A 181 0.40 32.88 -19.49
C VAL A 181 0.76 34.18 -20.21
N HIS A 182 1.39 34.09 -21.39
CA HIS A 182 1.74 35.25 -22.21
C HIS A 182 0.49 36.00 -22.72
N SER A 183 -0.58 35.29 -23.09
CA SER A 183 -1.86 35.87 -23.50
C SER A 183 -2.53 36.66 -22.37
N VAL A 184 -2.50 36.14 -21.14
CA VAL A 184 -2.96 36.85 -19.95
C VAL A 184 -2.09 38.09 -19.68
N ARG A 185 -0.76 37.95 -19.68
CA ARG A 185 0.18 39.09 -19.49
C ARG A 185 -0.02 40.18 -20.55
N SER A 186 -0.28 39.83 -21.81
CA SER A 186 -0.59 40.78 -22.88
C SER A 186 -1.94 41.46 -22.67
N SER A 187 -2.97 40.70 -22.32
CA SER A 187 -4.32 41.24 -22.06
C SER A 187 -4.33 42.24 -20.91
N LEU A 188 -3.53 41.99 -19.87
CA LEU A 188 -3.38 42.90 -18.72
C LEU A 188 -2.63 44.19 -19.10
N LYS A 189 -1.56 44.10 -19.89
CA LYS A 189 -0.85 45.28 -20.43
C LYS A 189 -1.73 46.16 -21.30
N ASP A 190 -2.67 45.55 -22.05
CA ASP A 190 -3.69 46.24 -22.84
C ASP A 190 -4.88 46.79 -22.01
N GLY A 191 -4.93 46.54 -20.69
CA GLY A 191 -6.06 46.91 -19.83
C GLY A 191 -7.33 46.07 -20.03
N LYS A 192 -7.25 44.93 -20.72
CA LYS A 192 -8.36 44.03 -21.07
C LYS A 192 -8.60 42.97 -19.97
N PHE A 193 -8.93 43.41 -18.76
CA PHE A 193 -9.10 42.55 -17.58
C PHE A 193 -10.16 41.43 -17.77
N ASP A 194 -11.24 41.68 -18.50
CA ASP A 194 -12.27 40.67 -18.78
C ASP A 194 -11.75 39.54 -19.69
N CYS A 195 -10.89 39.88 -20.65
CA CYS A 195 -10.25 38.91 -21.54
C CYS A 195 -9.25 38.04 -20.78
N ALA A 196 -8.42 38.66 -19.92
CA ALA A 196 -7.54 37.94 -18.99
C ALA A 196 -8.34 36.99 -18.09
N SER A 197 -9.41 37.47 -17.46
CA SER A 197 -10.27 36.68 -16.56
C SER A 197 -10.94 35.49 -17.26
N SER A 198 -11.36 35.68 -18.52
CA SER A 198 -11.93 34.62 -19.35
C SER A 198 -10.90 33.52 -19.66
N THR A 199 -9.67 33.89 -20.06
CA THR A 199 -8.57 32.94 -20.28
C THR A 199 -8.22 32.18 -19.00
N ILE A 200 -8.07 32.87 -17.86
CA ILE A 200 -7.79 32.21 -16.57
C ILE A 200 -8.91 31.23 -16.19
N SER A 201 -10.17 31.64 -16.32
CA SER A 201 -11.33 30.78 -16.02
C SER A 201 -11.37 29.53 -16.90
N ARG A 202 -10.97 29.64 -18.17
CA ARG A 202 -10.85 28.51 -19.11
C ARG A 202 -9.72 27.55 -18.70
N VAL A 203 -8.55 28.06 -18.30
CA VAL A 203 -7.43 27.23 -17.83
C VAL A 203 -7.79 26.50 -16.54
N VAL A 204 -8.26 27.22 -15.51
CA VAL A 204 -8.71 26.62 -14.24
C VAL A 204 -9.84 25.61 -14.47
N GLY A 205 -10.78 25.90 -15.38
CA GLY A 205 -11.83 24.96 -15.77
C GLY A 205 -11.32 23.69 -16.45
N SER A 206 -10.23 23.77 -17.21
CA SER A 206 -9.60 22.61 -17.86
C SER A 206 -8.83 21.71 -16.88
N MET A 207 -8.33 22.27 -15.78
CA MET A 207 -7.64 21.55 -14.71
C MET A 207 -8.62 20.90 -13.71
N SER A 208 -9.88 21.34 -13.69
CA SER A 208 -10.89 20.84 -12.75
C SER A 208 -11.60 19.58 -13.24
N SER A 209 -11.37 18.46 -12.56
CA SER A 209 -12.12 17.21 -12.73
C SER A 209 -13.59 17.28 -12.24
N VAL A 210 -13.98 18.36 -11.55
CA VAL A 210 -15.23 18.46 -10.78
C VAL A 210 -16.43 18.88 -11.65
N THR A 211 -16.20 19.49 -12.81
CA THR A 211 -17.29 19.97 -13.68
C THR A 211 -17.38 19.15 -14.96
N GLY A 212 -18.57 18.67 -15.34
CA GLY A 212 -18.89 18.20 -16.70
C GLY A 212 -19.39 16.75 -16.82
N SER A 213 -20.36 16.56 -17.72
CA SER A 213 -20.79 15.25 -18.21
C SER A 213 -19.64 14.52 -18.92
N MET A 214 -19.59 13.19 -18.82
CA MET A 214 -18.63 12.35 -19.54
C MET A 214 -18.89 12.32 -21.07
N SER A 215 -20.08 12.71 -21.53
CA SER A 215 -20.46 12.64 -22.94
C SER A 215 -19.71 13.68 -23.79
N GLY A 216 -18.83 13.21 -24.68
CA GLY A 216 -18.14 14.06 -25.66
C GLY A 216 -16.86 14.74 -25.15
N ARG A 217 -16.23 14.23 -24.09
CA ARG A 217 -14.89 14.67 -23.67
C ARG A 217 -13.81 13.76 -24.25
N GLN A 218 -12.93 14.35 -25.06
CA GLN A 218 -11.68 13.73 -25.47
C GLN A 218 -10.74 13.63 -24.25
N HIS A 219 -10.17 12.45 -24.01
CA HIS A 219 -9.12 12.26 -23.02
C HIS A 219 -7.82 12.88 -23.54
N VAL A 220 -7.15 13.68 -22.70
CA VAL A 220 -5.88 14.34 -23.05
C VAL A 220 -4.79 13.91 -22.07
N PHE A 221 -3.63 13.52 -22.60
CA PHE A 221 -2.42 13.24 -21.82
C PHE A 221 -1.21 13.99 -22.38
N TYR A 222 -0.05 13.89 -21.73
CA TYR A 222 1.18 14.56 -22.18
C TYR A 222 2.22 13.56 -22.67
N VAL A 223 2.93 13.95 -23.74
CA VAL A 223 4.10 13.25 -24.28
C VAL A 223 5.30 14.17 -24.09
N LEU A 224 6.31 13.68 -23.39
CA LEU A 224 7.60 14.35 -23.28
C LEU A 224 8.41 14.07 -24.54
N VAL A 225 8.85 15.10 -25.25
CA VAL A 225 9.64 14.97 -26.48
C VAL A 225 11.00 15.64 -26.24
N VAL A 226 12.03 14.80 -26.07
CA VAL A 226 13.40 15.19 -25.76
C VAL A 226 14.17 15.33 -27.08
N VAL A 227 14.49 16.55 -27.48
CA VAL A 227 15.04 16.87 -28.82
C VAL A 227 16.27 17.77 -28.72
N PRO A 228 17.24 17.67 -29.65
CA PRO A 228 18.40 18.56 -29.64
C PRO A 228 17.96 20.02 -29.89
N PRO A 229 18.65 21.00 -29.27
CA PRO A 229 18.33 22.41 -29.44
C PRO A 229 18.47 22.81 -30.92
N CYS A 230 17.42 23.41 -31.47
CA CYS A 230 17.39 23.79 -32.88
C CYS A 230 18.41 24.88 -33.19
N THR A 231 19.49 24.52 -33.89
CA THR A 231 20.35 25.50 -34.57
C THR A 231 19.56 26.08 -35.75
N TYR A 232 19.17 27.36 -35.62
CA TYR A 232 18.39 28.12 -36.60
C TYR A 232 19.01 28.07 -38.00
N LEU A 233 18.63 27.11 -38.86
CA LEU A 233 18.98 27.08 -40.28
C LEU A 233 18.15 26.12 -41.15
N LYS A 234 16.80 26.08 -41.01
CA LYS A 234 15.80 25.84 -42.09
C LYS A 234 14.37 25.69 -41.58
N THR A 235 13.41 25.99 -42.45
CA THR A 235 11.96 25.77 -42.31
C THR A 235 11.55 24.31 -42.62
N ASP A 236 12.38 23.33 -42.27
CA ASP A 236 12.13 21.93 -42.61
C ASP A 236 11.58 21.19 -41.39
N HIS A 237 10.27 20.96 -41.39
CA HIS A 237 9.55 20.36 -40.25
C HIS A 237 9.99 18.93 -39.91
N ARG A 238 10.70 18.24 -40.82
CA ARG A 238 11.22 16.88 -40.61
C ARG A 238 12.43 16.78 -39.68
N LEU A 239 13.08 17.91 -39.35
CA LEU A 239 14.29 17.90 -38.51
C LEU A 239 13.99 18.06 -37.01
N ASN A 240 12.80 18.53 -36.62
CA ASN A 240 12.36 18.64 -35.23
C ASN A 240 11.18 17.69 -35.00
N LEU A 241 11.43 16.61 -34.26
CA LEU A 241 10.47 15.56 -33.95
C LEU A 241 9.19 16.09 -33.27
N ALA A 242 9.30 17.08 -32.38
CA ALA A 242 8.13 17.68 -31.73
C ALA A 242 7.26 18.45 -32.73
N SER A 243 7.86 19.13 -33.70
CA SER A 243 7.16 19.85 -34.76
C SER A 243 6.47 18.90 -35.74
N GLU A 244 7.12 17.78 -36.07
CA GLU A 244 6.52 16.73 -36.90
C GLU A 244 5.35 16.04 -36.20
N LEU A 245 5.52 15.62 -34.93
CA LEU A 245 4.43 15.01 -34.14
C LEU A 245 3.25 15.97 -33.92
N ARG A 246 3.48 17.29 -33.78
CA ARG A 246 2.39 18.29 -33.77
C ARG A 246 1.64 18.32 -35.10
N ARG A 247 2.36 18.30 -36.24
CA ARG A 247 1.77 18.29 -37.59
C ARG A 247 0.92 17.03 -37.82
N ILE A 248 1.43 15.86 -37.45
CA ILE A 248 0.74 14.57 -37.58
C ILE A 248 -0.54 14.60 -36.73
N SER A 249 -0.40 14.86 -35.43
CA SER A 249 -1.53 14.96 -34.49
C SER A 249 -2.61 15.93 -34.98
N SER A 250 -2.26 17.13 -35.46
CA SER A 250 -3.25 18.09 -35.97
C SER A 250 -3.93 17.68 -37.28
N THR A 251 -3.36 16.74 -38.04
CA THR A 251 -3.92 16.27 -39.32
C THR A 251 -4.80 15.03 -39.11
N GLU A 252 -4.45 14.18 -38.15
CA GLU A 252 -5.06 12.86 -37.93
C GLU A 252 -6.14 12.88 -36.82
N SER A 253 -6.14 13.85 -35.90
CA SER A 253 -7.00 13.85 -34.69
C SER A 253 -8.49 14.19 -34.88
N ILE A 254 -9.08 13.99 -36.07
CA ILE A 254 -10.45 14.47 -36.38
C ILE A 254 -11.57 13.60 -35.77
N GLU A 255 -11.30 12.33 -35.42
CA GLU A 255 -12.33 11.38 -34.93
C GLU A 255 -11.93 10.54 -33.69
N GLY A 256 -10.94 10.97 -32.89
CA GLY A 256 -10.39 10.17 -31.76
C GLY A 256 -10.83 10.59 -30.35
N ASP A 257 -11.28 9.63 -29.52
CA ASP A 257 -11.58 9.81 -28.08
C ASP A 257 -10.35 10.12 -27.20
N LEU A 258 -9.13 9.99 -27.75
CA LEU A 258 -7.86 10.16 -27.04
C LEU A 258 -6.92 11.05 -27.87
N ALA A 259 -6.31 12.05 -27.24
CA ALA A 259 -5.31 12.95 -27.82
C ALA A 259 -4.16 13.22 -26.85
N TYR A 260 -3.07 13.80 -27.34
CA TYR A 260 -1.95 14.22 -26.50
C TYR A 260 -1.42 15.62 -26.82
N ARG A 261 -0.81 16.24 -25.81
CA ARG A 261 -0.04 17.49 -25.89
C ARG A 261 1.45 17.20 -25.77
N ILE A 262 2.29 18.07 -26.34
CA ILE A 262 3.75 17.86 -26.38
C ILE A 262 4.47 18.80 -25.41
N VAL A 263 5.16 18.20 -24.45
CA VAL A 263 6.16 18.87 -23.60
C VAL A 263 7.51 18.73 -24.29
N GLU A 264 7.99 19.79 -24.93
CA GLU A 264 9.24 19.77 -25.71
C GLU A 264 10.42 20.25 -24.85
N VAL A 265 11.46 19.43 -24.74
CA VAL A 265 12.63 19.71 -23.88
C VAL A 265 13.94 19.52 -24.63
N ASP A 266 14.91 20.40 -24.35
CA ASP A 266 16.17 20.56 -25.09
C ASP A 266 17.41 19.95 -24.41
N THR A 267 17.26 19.45 -23.17
CA THR A 267 18.37 18.90 -22.37
C THR A 267 17.93 17.69 -21.55
N ILE A 268 18.90 16.82 -21.23
CA ILE A 268 18.67 15.62 -20.41
C ILE A 268 18.21 15.99 -18.98
N ARG A 269 18.79 17.03 -18.36
CA ARG A 269 18.37 17.49 -17.02
C ARG A 269 16.90 17.89 -16.99
N ARG A 270 16.44 18.63 -18.02
CA ARG A 270 15.03 19.05 -18.14
C ARG A 270 14.08 17.87 -18.40
N ALA A 271 14.51 16.85 -19.15
CA ALA A 271 13.72 15.64 -19.35
C ALA A 271 13.45 14.88 -18.03
N LEU A 272 14.47 14.75 -17.18
CA LEU A 272 14.33 14.13 -15.85
C LEU A 272 13.42 14.96 -14.92
N LEU A 273 13.59 16.28 -14.89
CA LEU A 273 12.73 17.19 -14.13
C LEU A 273 11.26 17.13 -14.57
N ALA A 274 10.99 17.15 -15.88
CA ALA A 274 9.63 17.14 -16.41
C ALA A 274 8.83 15.91 -15.98
N VAL A 275 9.48 14.75 -15.95
CA VAL A 275 8.87 13.46 -15.55
C VAL A 275 8.49 13.41 -14.06
N ILE A 276 9.23 14.10 -13.19
CA ILE A 276 8.92 14.24 -11.76
C ILE A 276 7.83 15.30 -11.55
N VAL A 277 7.95 16.44 -12.21
CA VAL A 277 7.08 17.61 -12.04
C VAL A 277 5.67 17.38 -12.60
N ASN A 278 5.56 16.81 -13.81
CA ASN A 278 4.28 16.60 -14.49
C ASN A 278 3.86 15.12 -14.44
N PRO A 279 2.88 14.75 -13.58
CA PRO A 279 2.41 13.37 -13.44
C PRO A 279 1.55 12.92 -14.65
N GLU A 280 1.06 13.85 -15.47
CA GLU A 280 0.20 13.59 -16.63
C GLU A 280 0.99 13.20 -17.90
N ILE A 281 2.33 13.25 -17.85
CA ILE A 281 3.19 12.66 -18.88
C ILE A 281 3.06 11.13 -18.81
N LEU A 282 2.61 10.48 -19.89
CA LEU A 282 2.44 9.01 -19.96
C LEU A 282 3.39 8.31 -20.94
N ALA A 283 4.04 9.08 -21.81
CA ALA A 283 5.02 8.61 -22.77
C ALA A 283 6.18 9.60 -22.94
N VAL A 284 7.35 9.09 -23.31
CA VAL A 284 8.57 9.86 -23.57
C VAL A 284 9.16 9.45 -24.91
N CYS A 285 9.43 10.42 -25.79
CA CYS A 285 10.15 10.23 -27.04
C CYS A 285 11.55 10.85 -26.91
N ILE A 286 12.60 10.07 -27.12
CA ILE A 286 13.99 10.51 -26.93
C ILE A 286 14.69 10.54 -28.29
N GLN A 287 15.07 11.73 -28.76
CA GLN A 287 15.98 11.90 -29.89
C GLN A 287 17.44 11.81 -29.44
N ASP A 288 18.35 11.40 -30.32
CA ASP A 288 19.79 11.41 -30.03
C ASP A 288 20.42 12.82 -30.13
N ASN A 289 21.70 12.92 -29.76
CA ASN A 289 22.48 14.17 -29.76
C ASN A 289 21.95 15.30 -28.84
N VAL A 290 21.05 14.99 -27.91
CA VAL A 290 20.56 15.91 -26.88
C VAL A 290 21.68 16.23 -25.86
N PRO A 291 21.99 17.50 -25.58
CA PRO A 291 22.99 17.89 -24.59
C PRO A 291 22.53 17.59 -23.16
N VAL A 292 23.48 17.23 -22.28
CA VAL A 292 23.19 16.94 -20.87
C VAL A 292 22.64 18.17 -20.16
N GLU A 293 23.28 19.32 -20.36
CA GLU A 293 22.94 20.64 -19.80
C GLU A 293 23.38 21.77 -20.76
N HIS A 294 22.88 22.99 -20.52
CA HIS A 294 23.36 24.23 -21.16
C HIS A 294 23.93 25.20 -20.13
N SER A 295 24.98 25.94 -20.51
CA SER A 295 25.59 27.00 -19.68
C SER A 295 24.66 28.20 -19.41
N THR A 296 23.57 28.32 -20.16
CA THR A 296 22.53 29.36 -20.03
C THR A 296 21.15 28.78 -19.73
N ALA A 297 21.06 27.53 -19.28
CA ALA A 297 19.78 26.94 -18.89
C ALA A 297 19.17 27.75 -17.74
N ARG A 298 17.96 28.28 -17.92
CA ARG A 298 17.09 28.60 -16.78
C ARG A 298 16.94 27.31 -15.97
N SER A 299 17.42 27.34 -14.72
CA SER A 299 17.07 26.33 -13.72
C SER A 299 15.63 26.57 -13.27
N LEU A 300 15.10 25.66 -12.45
CA LEU A 300 13.88 25.87 -11.67
C LEU A 300 14.16 26.83 -10.50
N SER A 301 14.72 28.01 -10.76
CA SER A 301 15.42 28.81 -9.74
C SER A 301 14.52 29.21 -8.56
N GLY A 302 14.67 28.52 -7.43
CA GLY A 302 13.85 28.70 -6.22
C GLY A 302 12.65 27.74 -6.12
N LEU A 303 12.38 26.97 -7.17
CA LEU A 303 11.40 25.89 -7.22
C LEU A 303 12.02 24.49 -7.02
N GLU A 304 13.35 24.36 -7.00
CA GLU A 304 14.03 23.06 -6.80
C GLU A 304 13.55 22.33 -5.51
N GLY A 305 13.27 23.08 -4.44
CA GLY A 305 12.79 22.53 -3.16
C GLY A 305 11.37 21.94 -3.18
N PHE A 306 10.63 22.08 -4.28
CA PHE A 306 9.31 21.44 -4.50
C PHE A 306 9.41 20.17 -5.36
N VAL A 307 10.60 19.83 -5.87
CA VAL A 307 10.85 18.65 -6.71
C VAL A 307 11.39 17.52 -5.86
N ARG A 308 10.51 16.58 -5.51
CA ARG A 308 10.86 15.41 -4.70
C ARG A 308 11.72 14.43 -5.51
N GLY A 309 12.83 13.95 -4.96
CA GLY A 309 13.68 13.02 -5.68
C GLY A 309 14.75 13.68 -6.56
N ILE A 310 15.00 14.99 -6.41
CA ILE A 310 15.86 15.74 -7.35
C ILE A 310 17.31 15.23 -7.32
N ASP A 311 17.87 14.98 -6.13
CA ASP A 311 19.25 14.51 -6.02
C ASP A 311 19.39 13.07 -6.53
N ARG A 312 18.43 12.19 -6.22
CA ARG A 312 18.46 10.80 -6.66
C ARG A 312 18.17 10.61 -8.15
N PHE A 313 17.16 11.28 -8.69
CA PHE A 313 16.61 11.00 -10.03
C PHE A 313 16.99 12.05 -11.08
N VAL A 314 17.55 13.21 -10.70
CA VAL A 314 18.06 14.23 -11.63
C VAL A 314 19.58 14.35 -11.49
N GLU A 315 20.10 14.82 -10.36
CA GLU A 315 21.52 15.14 -10.22
C GLU A 315 22.41 13.90 -10.23
N GLY A 316 22.00 12.80 -9.59
CA GLY A 316 22.72 11.52 -9.62
C GLY A 316 22.96 10.98 -11.05
N PRO A 317 21.93 10.86 -11.90
CA PRO A 317 22.08 10.52 -13.32
C PRO A 317 22.94 11.51 -14.10
N ILE A 318 22.76 12.81 -13.90
CA ILE A 318 23.55 13.86 -14.58
C ILE A 318 25.03 13.78 -14.18
N GLY A 319 25.33 13.54 -12.90
CA GLY A 319 26.69 13.29 -12.40
C GLY A 319 27.33 12.06 -13.04
N LYS A 320 26.59 10.95 -13.21
CA LYS A 320 27.08 9.77 -13.94
C LYS A 320 27.42 10.09 -15.40
N MET A 321 26.58 10.87 -16.09
CA MET A 321 26.85 11.29 -17.48
C MET A 321 28.07 12.21 -17.57
N LYS A 322 28.22 13.16 -16.63
CA LYS A 322 29.42 14.02 -16.51
C LYS A 322 30.70 13.20 -16.25
N LEU A 323 30.60 12.05 -15.60
CA LEU A 323 31.67 11.07 -15.41
C LEU A 323 31.87 10.10 -16.60
N GLY A 324 31.18 10.30 -17.72
CA GLY A 324 31.35 9.52 -18.96
C GLY A 324 30.41 8.33 -19.13
N ALA A 325 29.36 8.18 -18.32
CA ALA A 325 28.32 7.18 -18.56
C ALA A 325 27.53 7.49 -19.86
N PRO A 326 27.13 6.47 -20.65
CA PRO A 326 26.45 6.69 -21.93
C PRO A 326 25.09 7.36 -21.70
N VAL A 327 24.85 8.48 -22.39
CA VAL A 327 23.75 9.43 -22.11
C VAL A 327 22.38 8.78 -22.26
N ILE A 328 22.05 8.25 -23.45
CA ILE A 328 20.71 7.69 -23.73
C ILE A 328 20.40 6.49 -22.81
N PRO A 329 21.29 5.48 -22.63
CA PRO A 329 21.02 4.37 -21.71
C PRO A 329 20.90 4.80 -20.24
N THR A 330 21.62 5.84 -19.82
CA THR A 330 21.51 6.37 -18.46
C THR A 330 20.19 7.11 -18.28
N LEU A 331 19.73 7.89 -19.28
CA LEU A 331 18.42 8.53 -19.27
C LEU A 331 17.29 7.50 -19.23
N VAL A 332 17.28 6.51 -20.13
CA VAL A 332 16.24 5.45 -20.18
C VAL A 332 16.11 4.73 -18.82
N ARG A 333 17.23 4.32 -18.22
CA ARG A 333 17.23 3.71 -16.87
C ARG A 333 16.68 4.64 -15.81
N SER A 334 17.03 5.93 -15.85
CA SER A 334 16.62 6.91 -14.84
C SER A 334 15.13 7.25 -14.94
N LEU A 335 14.60 7.37 -16.17
CA LEU A 335 13.15 7.52 -16.43
C LEU A 335 12.37 6.32 -15.89
N HIS A 336 12.82 5.09 -16.18
CA HIS A 336 12.20 3.85 -15.68
C HIS A 336 12.28 3.72 -14.15
N GLN A 337 13.43 4.08 -13.57
CA GLN A 337 13.64 4.13 -12.12
C GLN A 337 12.77 5.18 -11.43
N CYS A 338 12.50 6.32 -12.08
CA CYS A 338 11.56 7.32 -11.58
C CYS A 338 10.10 6.84 -11.72
N ARG A 339 9.63 6.57 -12.95
CA ARG A 339 8.25 6.24 -13.28
C ARG A 339 8.16 5.08 -14.27
N ARG A 340 8.00 3.87 -13.72
CA ARG A 340 7.93 2.60 -14.48
C ARG A 340 6.73 2.50 -15.44
N ALA A 341 5.66 3.27 -15.21
CA ALA A 341 4.48 3.28 -16.08
C ALA A 341 4.67 4.07 -17.38
N LEU A 342 5.81 4.78 -17.57
CA LEU A 342 6.07 5.53 -18.79
C LEU A 342 6.40 4.61 -19.96
N ASP A 343 5.76 4.85 -21.10
CA ASP A 343 6.21 4.25 -22.36
C ASP A 343 7.36 5.07 -22.95
N ILE A 344 8.53 4.45 -23.11
CA ILE A 344 9.72 5.11 -23.66
C ILE A 344 9.89 4.70 -25.12
N TYR A 345 9.99 5.69 -26.00
CA TYR A 345 10.26 5.57 -27.43
C TYR A 345 11.58 6.27 -27.76
N CYS A 346 12.34 5.74 -28.71
CA CYS A 346 13.62 6.33 -29.14
C CYS A 346 13.63 6.63 -30.64
N VAL A 347 14.07 7.82 -31.02
CA VAL A 347 14.27 8.24 -32.41
C VAL A 347 15.77 8.52 -32.59
N CYS A 348 16.52 7.54 -33.04
CA CYS A 348 17.98 7.54 -32.93
C CYS A 348 18.65 7.13 -34.24
N THR A 349 19.76 7.79 -34.58
CA THR A 349 20.66 7.31 -35.64
C THR A 349 21.17 5.90 -35.32
N GLY A 350 21.73 5.20 -36.31
CA GLY A 350 22.25 3.83 -36.11
C GLY A 350 23.28 3.71 -34.97
N LEU A 351 24.05 4.76 -34.68
CA LEU A 351 24.96 4.82 -33.53
C LEU A 351 24.20 4.94 -32.19
N GLY A 352 23.15 5.76 -32.16
CA GLY A 352 22.27 5.88 -31.00
C GLY A 352 21.53 4.57 -30.71
N LEU A 353 21.01 3.90 -31.74
CA LEU A 353 20.38 2.58 -31.62
C LEU A 353 21.36 1.51 -31.08
N ALA A 354 22.60 1.48 -31.58
CA ALA A 354 23.62 0.58 -31.05
C ALA A 354 23.91 0.82 -29.55
N SER A 355 23.77 2.05 -29.05
CA SER A 355 23.95 2.33 -27.62
C SER A 355 22.84 1.74 -26.73
N LEU A 356 21.68 1.39 -27.29
CA LEU A 356 20.53 0.86 -26.54
C LEU A 356 20.66 -0.61 -26.15
N GLU A 357 21.68 -1.35 -26.61
CA GLU A 357 21.84 -2.80 -26.41
C GLU A 357 21.66 -3.29 -24.95
N HIS A 358 21.92 -2.44 -23.96
CA HIS A 358 21.80 -2.78 -22.53
C HIS A 358 20.56 -2.19 -21.83
N VAL A 359 19.61 -1.63 -22.59
CA VAL A 359 18.36 -0.98 -22.11
C VAL A 359 17.17 -1.17 -23.08
N ASP A 360 17.35 -1.95 -24.15
CA ASP A 360 16.36 -2.25 -25.18
C ASP A 360 15.01 -2.73 -24.62
N HIS A 361 15.04 -3.62 -23.64
CA HIS A 361 13.89 -4.14 -22.89
C HIS A 361 13.13 -3.08 -22.04
N LEU A 362 13.66 -1.86 -21.94
CA LEU A 362 13.00 -0.70 -21.31
C LEU A 362 12.44 0.29 -22.36
N VAL A 363 12.72 0.08 -23.64
CA VAL A 363 12.26 0.90 -24.76
C VAL A 363 11.15 0.14 -25.51
N LYS A 364 9.97 0.75 -25.65
CA LYS A 364 8.79 0.10 -26.23
C LYS A 364 8.89 -0.05 -27.75
N ARG A 365 9.46 0.95 -28.43
CA ARG A 365 9.81 0.90 -29.86
C ARG A 365 10.87 1.96 -30.18
N ALA A 366 11.74 1.67 -31.14
CA ALA A 366 12.73 2.61 -31.65
C ALA A 366 12.58 2.83 -33.17
N PHE A 367 12.96 4.02 -33.63
CA PHE A 367 12.77 4.53 -34.99
C PHE A 367 14.04 5.26 -35.46
N LEU A 368 14.23 5.41 -36.77
CA LEU A 368 15.30 6.22 -37.36
C LEU A 368 14.78 7.67 -37.58
N PRO A 369 15.62 8.72 -37.45
CA PRO A 369 15.19 10.11 -37.60
C PRO A 369 14.67 10.52 -39.00
N ASN A 370 14.82 9.65 -39.99
CA ASN A 370 14.35 9.87 -41.37
C ASN A 370 13.09 9.04 -41.72
N ASP A 371 12.57 8.27 -40.77
CA ASP A 371 11.35 7.48 -40.96
C ASP A 371 10.11 8.40 -40.97
N ASP A 372 8.97 7.89 -41.48
CA ASP A 372 7.69 8.59 -41.32
C ASP A 372 7.17 8.36 -39.89
N HIS A 373 7.14 9.44 -39.10
CA HIS A 373 6.77 9.37 -37.68
C HIS A 373 5.25 9.19 -37.42
N SER A 374 4.38 9.03 -38.43
CA SER A 374 2.99 8.59 -38.18
C SER A 374 2.95 7.20 -37.49
N ASP A 375 3.91 6.33 -37.76
CA ASP A 375 4.04 5.03 -37.10
C ASP A 375 4.46 5.13 -35.62
N LEU A 376 5.12 6.24 -35.25
CA LEU A 376 5.42 6.63 -33.86
C LEU A 376 4.21 7.27 -33.19
N HIS A 377 3.43 8.10 -33.90
CA HIS A 377 2.18 8.67 -33.41
C HIS A 377 1.19 7.59 -32.95
N GLU A 378 0.92 6.59 -33.80
CA GLU A 378 0.05 5.47 -33.44
C GLU A 378 0.65 4.59 -32.34
N ALA A 379 1.98 4.38 -32.31
CA ALA A 379 2.61 3.64 -31.22
C ALA A 379 2.40 4.34 -29.85
N ILE A 380 2.52 5.67 -29.81
CA ILE A 380 2.26 6.49 -28.61
C ILE A 380 0.80 6.33 -28.15
N LEU A 381 -0.16 6.47 -29.08
CA LEU A 381 -1.59 6.33 -28.77
C LEU A 381 -1.94 4.92 -28.30
N GLU A 382 -1.47 3.88 -28.98
CA GLU A 382 -1.67 2.48 -28.56
C GLU A 382 -1.00 2.19 -27.22
N GLY A 383 0.16 2.79 -26.95
CA GLY A 383 0.81 2.69 -25.65
C GLY A 383 -0.09 3.11 -24.49
N VAL A 384 -0.80 4.24 -24.62
CA VAL A 384 -1.75 4.72 -23.61
C VAL A 384 -3.08 3.96 -23.65
N ARG A 385 -3.63 3.64 -24.83
CA ARG A 385 -4.82 2.77 -24.97
C ARG A 385 -4.60 1.44 -24.20
N SER A 386 -3.43 0.81 -24.32
CA SER A 386 -3.08 -0.44 -23.62
C SER A 386 -3.04 -0.37 -22.08
N LYS A 387 -3.05 0.84 -21.50
CA LYS A 387 -3.21 1.10 -20.06
C LYS A 387 -4.68 1.35 -19.72
N MET A 388 -5.37 2.14 -20.56
CA MET A 388 -6.81 2.43 -20.40
C MET A 388 -7.68 1.18 -20.42
N ARG A 389 -7.38 0.21 -21.30
CA ARG A 389 -8.13 -1.06 -21.45
C ARG A 389 -8.45 -1.71 -20.11
N CYS A 390 -9.72 -2.00 -19.86
CA CYS A 390 -10.23 -2.71 -18.69
C CYS A 390 -11.02 -3.94 -19.18
N PRO A 391 -10.33 -5.00 -19.66
CA PRO A 391 -10.94 -6.06 -20.46
C PRO A 391 -12.07 -6.80 -19.73
N PHE A 392 -11.99 -6.97 -18.41
CA PHE A 392 -13.07 -7.62 -17.65
C PHE A 392 -14.25 -6.68 -17.41
N PHE A 393 -13.99 -5.41 -17.08
CA PHE A 393 -15.06 -4.42 -16.94
C PHE A 393 -15.79 -4.16 -18.26
N GLU A 394 -15.07 -4.08 -19.38
CA GLU A 394 -15.60 -3.96 -20.74
C GLU A 394 -16.49 -5.17 -21.09
N ALA A 395 -16.02 -6.39 -20.84
CA ALA A 395 -16.81 -7.60 -21.04
C ALA A 395 -18.09 -7.60 -20.19
N LEU A 396 -17.99 -7.21 -18.91
CA LEU A 396 -19.13 -7.10 -17.99
C LEU A 396 -20.14 -6.03 -18.43
N ARG A 397 -19.65 -4.89 -18.93
CA ARG A 397 -20.47 -3.80 -19.49
C ARG A 397 -21.20 -4.26 -20.75
N HIS A 398 -20.52 -4.87 -21.70
CA HIS A 398 -21.14 -5.40 -22.92
C HIS A 398 -22.16 -6.51 -22.62
N TYR A 399 -21.90 -7.37 -21.63
CA TYR A 399 -22.90 -8.31 -21.12
C TYR A 399 -24.14 -7.56 -20.57
N ALA A 400 -23.94 -6.52 -19.75
CA ALA A 400 -25.01 -5.72 -19.14
C ALA A 400 -25.86 -4.95 -20.16
N GLU A 401 -25.27 -4.52 -21.27
CA GLU A 401 -25.93 -3.80 -22.37
C GLU A 401 -26.74 -4.74 -23.28
N ARG A 402 -26.25 -5.96 -23.55
CA ARG A 402 -26.89 -6.94 -24.43
C ARG A 402 -28.29 -7.37 -23.93
N PRO A 403 -29.29 -7.55 -24.82
CA PRO A 403 -30.55 -8.22 -24.47
C PRO A 403 -30.32 -9.74 -24.30
N ILE A 404 -30.59 -10.27 -23.11
CA ILE A 404 -30.35 -11.66 -22.74
C ILE A 404 -31.57 -12.17 -21.95
N GLY A 405 -32.11 -13.32 -22.34
CA GLY A 405 -33.13 -14.04 -21.59
C GLY A 405 -32.49 -14.87 -20.48
N VAL A 406 -32.97 -14.70 -19.24
CA VAL A 406 -32.40 -15.39 -18.06
C VAL A 406 -33.24 -16.59 -17.67
N PHE A 407 -32.65 -17.77 -17.82
CA PHE A 407 -33.12 -19.04 -17.25
C PHE A 407 -32.08 -19.65 -16.28
N HIS A 408 -31.12 -18.83 -15.84
CA HIS A 408 -30.08 -19.21 -14.88
C HIS A 408 -30.59 -19.10 -13.43
N ALA A 409 -29.86 -19.70 -12.48
CA ALA A 409 -30.22 -19.72 -11.05
C ALA A 409 -30.28 -18.33 -10.37
N LEU A 410 -29.71 -17.30 -10.99
CA LEU A 410 -29.65 -15.93 -10.45
C LEU A 410 -30.98 -15.18 -10.65
N ALA A 411 -31.96 -15.43 -9.77
CA ALA A 411 -33.28 -14.79 -9.81
C ALA A 411 -33.25 -13.25 -9.74
N VAL A 412 -32.18 -12.66 -9.17
CA VAL A 412 -31.95 -11.21 -9.10
C VAL A 412 -31.35 -10.62 -10.39
N SER A 413 -30.81 -11.46 -11.28
CA SER A 413 -30.20 -11.01 -12.54
C SER A 413 -31.18 -10.17 -13.36
N ARG A 414 -30.69 -9.03 -13.83
CA ARG A 414 -31.39 -7.98 -14.58
C ARG A 414 -32.55 -7.33 -13.81
N GLY A 415 -32.68 -7.63 -12.51
CA GLY A 415 -33.61 -7.01 -11.57
C GLY A 415 -35.06 -7.47 -11.70
N ASN A 416 -35.36 -8.52 -12.47
CA ASN A 416 -36.73 -8.91 -12.79
C ASN A 416 -37.57 -9.31 -11.56
N SER A 417 -36.98 -10.03 -10.60
CA SER A 417 -37.62 -10.38 -9.33
C SER A 417 -37.91 -9.15 -8.45
N VAL A 418 -37.02 -8.15 -8.47
CA VAL A 418 -37.15 -6.90 -7.71
C VAL A 418 -38.21 -5.98 -8.34
N ARG A 419 -38.15 -5.74 -9.66
CA ARG A 419 -39.12 -4.91 -10.41
C ARG A 419 -40.55 -5.42 -10.32
N ARG A 420 -40.75 -6.73 -10.23
CA ARG A 420 -42.07 -7.37 -10.12
C ARG A 420 -42.59 -7.47 -8.69
N SER A 421 -41.74 -7.20 -7.69
CA SER A 421 -42.20 -7.14 -6.29
C SER A 421 -43.01 -5.88 -6.04
N LYS A 422 -44.00 -5.97 -5.15
CA LYS A 422 -44.73 -4.79 -4.64
C LYS A 422 -44.03 -4.10 -3.46
N TRP A 423 -43.04 -4.78 -2.86
CA TRP A 423 -42.46 -4.38 -1.57
C TRP A 423 -41.03 -3.88 -1.66
N ILE A 424 -40.21 -4.41 -2.56
CA ILE A 424 -38.74 -4.19 -2.58
C ILE A 424 -38.23 -3.41 -3.79
N GLN A 425 -39.08 -2.68 -4.51
CA GLN A 425 -38.64 -1.88 -5.68
C GLN A 425 -37.57 -0.84 -5.31
N PHE A 426 -37.64 -0.32 -4.08
CA PHE A 426 -36.65 0.60 -3.50
C PHE A 426 -35.19 0.11 -3.59
N LEU A 427 -34.96 -1.20 -3.70
CA LEU A 427 -33.62 -1.77 -3.88
C LEU A 427 -33.02 -1.41 -5.25
N ILE A 428 -33.84 -1.34 -6.30
CA ILE A 428 -33.41 -0.85 -7.63
C ILE A 428 -33.29 0.67 -7.64
N ASP A 429 -34.19 1.36 -6.95
CA ASP A 429 -34.16 2.83 -6.89
C ASP A 429 -32.90 3.33 -6.16
N PHE A 430 -32.44 2.58 -5.15
CA PHE A 430 -31.20 2.87 -4.41
C PHE A 430 -29.92 2.52 -5.18
N TYR A 431 -29.79 1.30 -5.72
CA TYR A 431 -28.56 0.83 -6.37
C TYR A 431 -28.46 1.17 -7.87
N GLY A 432 -29.56 1.57 -8.49
CA GLY A 432 -29.65 1.79 -9.94
C GLY A 432 -29.67 0.51 -10.77
N THR A 433 -30.18 0.60 -12.01
CA THR A 433 -30.42 -0.61 -12.83
C THR A 433 -29.16 -1.28 -13.40
N ALA A 434 -28.03 -0.57 -13.45
CA ALA A 434 -26.78 -1.09 -14.02
C ALA A 434 -26.22 -2.26 -13.21
N LEU A 435 -26.24 -2.16 -11.87
CA LEU A 435 -25.77 -3.21 -10.96
C LEU A 435 -26.44 -4.56 -11.27
N PHE A 436 -27.78 -4.56 -11.38
CA PHE A 436 -28.56 -5.75 -11.66
C PHE A 436 -28.39 -6.25 -13.10
N LYS A 437 -28.16 -5.37 -14.09
CA LYS A 437 -27.90 -5.79 -15.48
C LYS A 437 -26.56 -6.50 -15.63
N ALA A 438 -25.56 -6.12 -14.84
CA ALA A 438 -24.23 -6.74 -14.76
C ALA A 438 -24.21 -8.04 -13.94
N GLU A 439 -25.21 -8.28 -13.10
CA GLU A 439 -25.31 -9.49 -12.27
C GLU A 439 -25.40 -10.76 -13.11
N SER A 440 -24.36 -11.58 -13.06
CA SER A 440 -24.10 -12.71 -13.97
C SER A 440 -23.14 -13.75 -13.36
N SER A 441 -22.79 -14.78 -14.14
CA SER A 441 -21.85 -15.85 -13.81
C SER A 441 -21.17 -16.38 -15.08
N ALA A 442 -20.02 -17.06 -14.95
CA ALA A 442 -19.28 -17.64 -16.07
C ALA A 442 -20.13 -18.60 -16.92
N THR A 443 -21.05 -19.33 -16.26
CA THR A 443 -22.02 -20.25 -16.87
C THR A 443 -23.01 -19.60 -17.84
N CYS A 444 -23.18 -18.28 -17.80
CA CYS A 444 -24.07 -17.56 -18.72
C CYS A 444 -23.47 -17.38 -20.14
N GLY A 445 -22.18 -17.67 -20.32
CA GLY A 445 -21.45 -17.49 -21.58
C GLY A 445 -21.03 -16.04 -21.84
N GLY A 446 -19.84 -15.87 -22.41
CA GLY A 446 -19.29 -14.55 -22.75
C GLY A 446 -18.69 -13.74 -21.59
N LEU A 447 -18.52 -14.35 -20.42
CA LEU A 447 -17.74 -13.81 -19.29
C LEU A 447 -16.77 -14.89 -18.79
N ASP A 448 -15.59 -14.47 -18.36
CA ASP A 448 -14.50 -15.37 -17.95
C ASP A 448 -14.69 -15.95 -16.54
N SER A 449 -14.00 -17.06 -16.24
CA SER A 449 -14.05 -17.74 -14.95
C SER A 449 -12.90 -17.25 -14.04
N LEU A 450 -13.20 -16.85 -12.80
CA LEU A 450 -12.15 -16.45 -11.86
C LEU A 450 -11.26 -17.64 -11.43
N LEU A 451 -11.84 -18.84 -11.37
CA LEU A 451 -11.12 -20.03 -10.95
C LEU A 451 -10.26 -20.61 -12.09
N ASP A 452 -10.67 -20.43 -13.33
CA ASP A 452 -9.89 -20.90 -14.49
C ASP A 452 -9.90 -19.80 -15.56
N PRO A 453 -9.12 -18.71 -15.35
CA PRO A 453 -9.17 -17.53 -16.22
C PRO A 453 -8.39 -17.79 -17.50
N HIS A 454 -9.06 -17.65 -18.65
CA HIS A 454 -8.47 -17.86 -19.98
C HIS A 454 -8.70 -16.69 -20.95
N GLY A 455 -9.46 -15.68 -20.53
CA GLY A 455 -9.85 -14.54 -21.36
C GLY A 455 -9.69 -13.22 -20.60
N SER A 456 -10.80 -12.48 -20.45
CA SER A 456 -10.76 -11.12 -19.92
C SER A 456 -10.28 -10.99 -18.47
N LEU A 457 -10.42 -12.02 -17.63
CA LEU A 457 -9.84 -12.01 -16.28
C LEU A 457 -8.34 -12.31 -16.30
N LEU A 458 -7.88 -13.23 -17.16
CA LEU A 458 -6.45 -13.50 -17.33
C LEU A 458 -5.73 -12.26 -17.85
N GLU A 459 -6.34 -11.55 -18.80
CA GLU A 459 -5.79 -10.30 -19.32
C GLU A 459 -5.79 -9.20 -18.25
N ALA A 460 -6.89 -9.00 -17.51
CA ALA A 460 -6.94 -8.02 -16.40
C ALA A 460 -5.90 -8.33 -15.31
N GLN A 461 -5.68 -9.60 -14.98
CA GLN A 461 -4.65 -10.07 -14.05
C GLN A 461 -3.23 -9.83 -14.60
N THR A 462 -3.01 -10.03 -15.90
CA THR A 462 -1.73 -9.74 -16.56
C THR A 462 -1.41 -8.24 -16.56
N LEU A 463 -2.40 -7.40 -16.85
CA LEU A 463 -2.29 -5.94 -16.75
C LEU A 463 -2.01 -5.49 -15.31
N ALA A 464 -2.61 -6.16 -14.31
CA ALA A 464 -2.29 -5.92 -12.90
C ALA A 464 -0.88 -6.34 -12.50
N ALA A 465 -0.40 -7.50 -12.97
CA ALA A 465 0.99 -7.91 -12.73
C ALA A 465 1.98 -6.85 -13.24
N ARG A 466 1.77 -6.36 -14.47
CA ARG A 466 2.52 -5.23 -15.06
C ARG A 466 2.46 -3.96 -14.18
N ALA A 467 1.26 -3.53 -13.79
CA ALA A 467 1.04 -2.29 -13.06
C ALA A 467 1.70 -2.28 -11.67
N PHE A 468 1.74 -3.43 -10.99
CA PHE A 468 2.25 -3.58 -9.63
C PHE A 468 3.68 -4.19 -9.56
N ASP A 469 4.39 -4.25 -10.70
CA ASP A 469 5.77 -4.77 -10.83
C ASP A 469 5.93 -6.23 -10.37
N ALA A 470 4.88 -7.04 -10.50
CA ALA A 470 4.83 -8.45 -10.13
C ALA A 470 4.99 -9.37 -11.35
N SER A 471 5.43 -10.62 -11.13
CA SER A 471 5.44 -11.64 -12.19
C SER A 471 4.03 -12.18 -12.46
N TYR A 472 3.23 -12.33 -11.40
CA TYR A 472 1.81 -12.70 -11.48
C TYR A 472 0.98 -11.87 -10.50
N ALA A 473 -0.28 -11.62 -10.84
CA ALA A 473 -1.26 -11.01 -9.94
C ALA A 473 -2.57 -11.81 -9.99
N PHE A 474 -3.11 -12.16 -8.82
CA PHE A 474 -4.37 -12.87 -8.68
C PHE A 474 -5.40 -12.01 -7.97
N PHE A 475 -6.58 -11.83 -8.57
CA PHE A 475 -7.68 -11.07 -7.97
C PHE A 475 -8.36 -11.91 -6.88
N VAL A 476 -8.77 -11.28 -5.78
CA VAL A 476 -9.40 -11.93 -4.64
C VAL A 476 -10.64 -11.12 -4.23
N THR A 477 -11.80 -11.78 -4.16
CA THR A 477 -13.09 -11.13 -3.87
C THR A 477 -13.53 -11.26 -2.41
N ASN A 478 -12.66 -11.74 -1.51
CA ASN A 478 -12.96 -11.92 -0.08
C ASN A 478 -11.90 -11.29 0.86
N GLY A 479 -11.27 -10.20 0.39
CA GLY A 479 -10.31 -9.37 1.11
C GLY A 479 -8.93 -10.01 1.31
N THR A 480 -7.96 -9.20 1.75
CA THR A 480 -6.61 -9.67 2.10
C THR A 480 -6.62 -10.74 3.19
N SER A 481 -7.64 -10.74 4.06
CA SER A 481 -7.93 -11.83 4.99
C SER A 481 -7.97 -13.22 4.35
N THR A 482 -8.27 -13.30 3.06
CA THR A 482 -8.35 -14.53 2.27
C THR A 482 -7.10 -14.71 1.40
N SER A 483 -6.59 -13.63 0.81
CA SER A 483 -5.28 -13.59 0.12
C SER A 483 -4.15 -14.17 1.00
N ASN A 484 -4.12 -13.80 2.28
CA ASN A 484 -3.16 -14.32 3.26
C ASN A 484 -3.29 -15.83 3.48
N LYS A 485 -4.52 -16.36 3.53
CA LYS A 485 -4.75 -17.81 3.66
C LYS A 485 -4.29 -18.57 2.42
N ILE A 486 -4.58 -18.02 1.23
CA ILE A 486 -4.16 -18.58 -0.05
C ILE A 486 -2.63 -18.70 -0.10
N VAL A 487 -1.91 -17.62 0.20
CA VAL A 487 -0.44 -17.62 0.13
C VAL A 487 0.18 -18.57 1.18
N VAL A 488 -0.25 -18.51 2.44
CA VAL A 488 0.32 -19.36 3.50
C VAL A 488 0.04 -20.85 3.22
N GLN A 489 -1.18 -21.23 2.85
CA GLN A 489 -1.51 -22.63 2.56
C GLN A 489 -0.87 -23.13 1.24
N ALA A 490 -0.62 -22.25 0.26
CA ALA A 490 0.10 -22.62 -0.97
C ALA A 490 1.59 -22.93 -0.73
N LEU A 491 2.20 -22.29 0.26
CA LEU A 491 3.65 -22.29 0.48
C LEU A 491 4.14 -23.21 1.60
N THR A 492 3.25 -23.59 2.51
CA THR A 492 3.56 -24.37 3.72
C THR A 492 2.85 -25.72 3.74
N ARG A 493 3.44 -26.66 4.47
CA ARG A 493 2.91 -27.99 4.77
C ARG A 493 2.69 -28.12 6.28
N PRO A 494 1.92 -29.13 6.75
CA PRO A 494 1.85 -29.44 8.17
C PRO A 494 3.24 -29.65 8.77
N ASN A 495 3.49 -29.02 9.91
CA ASN A 495 4.78 -28.91 10.62
C ASN A 495 5.86 -27.99 10.02
N ASP A 496 5.68 -27.39 8.83
CA ASP A 496 6.59 -26.34 8.37
C ASP A 496 6.56 -25.17 9.38
N VAL A 497 7.73 -24.62 9.70
CA VAL A 497 7.87 -23.47 10.60
C VAL A 497 7.70 -22.17 9.84
N VAL A 498 6.86 -21.28 10.35
CA VAL A 498 6.65 -19.94 9.82
C VAL A 498 7.15 -18.93 10.84
N LEU A 499 8.18 -18.17 10.49
CA LEU A 499 8.57 -16.99 11.27
C LEU A 499 7.54 -15.90 10.99
N ILE A 500 6.93 -15.34 12.04
CA ILE A 500 5.80 -14.44 11.86
C ILE A 500 5.83 -13.28 12.85
N ASP A 501 5.66 -12.08 12.32
CA ASP A 501 5.38 -10.86 13.07
C ASP A 501 4.20 -11.07 14.04
N ARG A 502 4.41 -10.76 15.33
CA ARG A 502 3.37 -10.93 16.35
C ARG A 502 2.24 -9.91 16.20
N ASP A 503 2.51 -8.69 15.70
CA ASP A 503 1.50 -7.68 15.34
C ASP A 503 1.10 -7.86 13.87
N CYS A 504 0.68 -9.07 13.52
CA CYS A 504 0.11 -9.37 12.21
C CYS A 504 -1.42 -9.53 12.28
N HIS A 505 -2.08 -9.33 11.14
CA HIS A 505 -3.53 -9.43 11.07
C HIS A 505 -4.02 -10.87 11.35
N LYS A 506 -5.10 -11.00 12.14
CA LYS A 506 -5.67 -12.29 12.59
C LYS A 506 -5.80 -13.38 11.52
N SER A 507 -5.98 -13.01 10.25
CA SER A 507 -6.02 -13.94 9.12
C SER A 507 -4.81 -14.87 9.01
N HIS A 508 -3.61 -14.43 9.37
CA HIS A 508 -2.41 -15.27 9.28
C HIS A 508 -2.45 -16.40 10.30
N HIS A 509 -2.87 -16.13 11.54
CA HIS A 509 -3.03 -17.17 12.56
C HIS A 509 -4.08 -18.21 12.15
N TYR A 510 -5.21 -17.79 11.56
CA TYR A 510 -6.17 -18.73 10.97
C TYR A 510 -5.60 -19.50 9.77
N ALA A 511 -4.72 -18.89 8.96
CA ALA A 511 -4.05 -19.58 7.87
C ALA A 511 -3.09 -20.67 8.38
N LEU A 512 -2.35 -20.38 9.45
CA LEU A 512 -1.45 -21.32 10.12
C LEU A 512 -2.21 -22.51 10.71
N VAL A 513 -3.34 -22.25 11.38
CA VAL A 513 -4.28 -23.29 11.86
C VAL A 513 -4.75 -24.18 10.70
N LEU A 514 -5.18 -23.59 9.58
CA LEU A 514 -5.69 -24.35 8.43
C LEU A 514 -4.60 -25.15 7.71
N ALA A 515 -3.38 -24.60 7.58
CA ALA A 515 -2.24 -25.27 6.96
C ALA A 515 -1.57 -26.33 7.87
N GLY A 516 -1.79 -26.24 9.19
CA GLY A 516 -1.05 -27.03 10.19
C GLY A 516 0.42 -26.62 10.33
N ALA A 517 0.75 -25.40 9.92
CA ALA A 517 2.10 -24.85 10.03
C ALA A 517 2.36 -24.30 11.45
N ARG A 518 3.61 -24.37 11.90
CA ARG A 518 4.03 -24.03 13.26
C ARG A 518 4.53 -22.59 13.33
N PRO A 519 3.78 -21.62 13.91
CA PRO A 519 4.28 -20.26 14.06
C PRO A 519 5.41 -20.18 15.09
N CYS A 520 6.49 -19.51 14.71
CA CYS A 520 7.49 -18.96 15.61
C CYS A 520 7.30 -17.44 15.64
N TYR A 521 6.65 -16.94 16.70
CA TYR A 521 6.35 -15.50 16.81
C TYR A 521 7.61 -14.67 17.07
N LEU A 522 7.73 -13.58 16.32
CA LEU A 522 8.75 -12.57 16.43
C LEU A 522 8.14 -11.34 17.11
N ASP A 523 8.76 -10.87 18.19
CA ASP A 523 8.28 -9.70 18.92
C ASP A 523 8.76 -8.42 18.23
N ALA A 524 7.86 -7.45 18.07
CA ALA A 524 8.17 -6.10 17.60
C ALA A 524 8.66 -5.22 18.75
N TYR A 525 9.46 -4.18 18.47
CA TYR A 525 9.93 -3.28 19.53
C TYR A 525 8.73 -2.53 20.16
N PRO A 526 8.62 -2.42 21.50
CA PRO A 526 7.48 -1.79 22.14
C PRO A 526 7.60 -0.26 22.19
N LEU A 527 6.49 0.44 22.01
CA LEU A 527 6.30 1.87 22.26
C LEU A 527 5.35 2.04 23.44
N HIS A 528 5.84 1.75 24.66
CA HIS A 528 5.04 1.71 25.88
C HIS A 528 4.26 3.02 26.15
N GLU A 529 4.91 4.18 25.96
CA GLU A 529 4.29 5.50 26.14
C GLU A 529 3.03 5.69 25.29
N TYR A 530 2.98 5.09 24.09
CA TYR A 530 1.86 5.25 23.14
C TYR A 530 0.93 4.03 23.09
N SER A 531 1.26 2.97 23.83
CA SER A 531 0.57 1.67 23.77
C SER A 531 0.51 1.10 22.33
N MET A 532 1.65 1.11 21.63
CA MET A 532 1.81 0.61 20.25
C MET A 532 3.02 -0.31 20.12
N TYR A 533 3.03 -1.15 19.09
CA TYR A 533 4.23 -1.85 18.64
C TYR A 533 4.84 -1.14 17.42
N GLY A 534 6.16 -1.23 17.31
CA GLY A 534 6.92 -0.85 16.13
C GLY A 534 7.02 -1.98 15.12
N GLY A 535 8.20 -2.15 14.53
CA GLY A 535 8.54 -3.30 13.68
C GLY A 535 9.32 -4.39 14.40
N VAL A 536 9.40 -5.56 13.79
CA VAL A 536 10.26 -6.67 14.20
C VAL A 536 11.69 -6.41 13.73
N THR A 537 12.67 -6.35 14.63
CA THR A 537 14.03 -5.98 14.24
C THR A 537 14.71 -7.07 13.41
N LEU A 538 15.53 -6.64 12.44
CA LEU A 538 16.35 -7.53 11.62
C LEU A 538 17.37 -8.28 12.47
N THR A 539 17.81 -7.69 13.58
CA THR A 539 18.65 -8.36 14.59
C THR A 539 17.94 -9.58 15.17
N ASP A 540 16.65 -9.46 15.53
CA ASP A 540 15.90 -10.55 16.13
C ASP A 540 15.48 -11.61 15.10
N ILE A 541 15.16 -11.21 13.86
CA ILE A 541 14.98 -12.15 12.73
C ILE A 541 16.26 -12.96 12.51
N LYS A 542 17.44 -12.31 12.45
CA LYS A 542 18.74 -12.99 12.31
C LYS A 542 19.01 -13.93 13.50
N LYS A 543 18.79 -13.50 14.75
CA LYS A 543 18.95 -14.35 15.94
C LYS A 543 18.10 -15.62 15.84
N THR A 544 16.83 -15.48 15.45
CA THR A 544 15.91 -16.62 15.28
C THR A 544 16.39 -17.57 14.20
N LEU A 545 16.72 -17.09 12.99
CA LEU A 545 17.27 -17.92 11.92
C LEU A 545 18.57 -18.64 12.31
N LEU A 546 19.48 -17.94 13.00
CA LEU A 546 20.72 -18.52 13.51
C LEU A 546 20.48 -19.54 14.65
N GLY A 547 19.44 -19.33 15.46
CA GLY A 547 18.92 -20.30 16.43
C GLY A 547 18.53 -21.61 15.75
N TYR A 548 17.62 -21.56 14.76
CA TYR A 548 17.25 -22.73 13.95
C TYR A 548 18.46 -23.39 13.27
N ARG A 549 19.42 -22.60 12.78
CA ARG A 549 20.69 -23.11 12.23
C ARG A 549 21.50 -23.90 13.27
N SER A 550 21.63 -23.37 14.49
CA SER A 550 22.36 -24.05 15.57
C SER A 550 21.66 -25.32 16.07
N ALA A 551 20.33 -25.38 16.00
CA ALA A 551 19.53 -26.55 16.35
C ALA A 551 19.38 -27.58 15.22
N GLY A 552 19.99 -27.35 14.04
CA GLY A 552 19.84 -28.22 12.86
C GLY A 552 18.47 -28.14 12.16
N ARG A 553 17.57 -27.25 12.63
CA ARG A 553 16.17 -27.10 12.20
C ARG A 553 15.93 -25.97 11.18
N LEU A 554 16.98 -25.45 10.54
CA LEU A 554 16.85 -24.36 9.54
C LEU A 554 16.06 -24.76 8.28
N ASN A 555 15.95 -26.06 8.02
CA ASN A 555 15.15 -26.61 6.93
C ASN A 555 13.66 -26.63 7.25
N ASP A 556 13.28 -26.69 8.53
CA ASP A 556 11.88 -26.61 9.00
C ASP A 556 11.31 -25.22 8.70
N VAL A 557 12.13 -24.17 8.83
CA VAL A 557 11.74 -22.79 8.51
C VAL A 557 11.45 -22.68 7.02
N ARG A 558 10.22 -22.32 6.68
CA ARG A 558 9.73 -22.23 5.29
C ARG A 558 9.46 -20.80 4.82
N LEU A 559 8.81 -20.01 5.67
CA LEU A 559 8.22 -18.71 5.33
C LEU A 559 8.50 -17.68 6.43
N LEU A 560 8.81 -16.45 6.02
CA LEU A 560 8.83 -15.27 6.88
C LEU A 560 7.65 -14.36 6.50
N VAL A 561 6.78 -14.05 7.47
CA VAL A 561 5.60 -13.19 7.31
C VAL A 561 5.83 -11.87 8.06
N ILE A 562 5.79 -10.75 7.35
CA ILE A 562 6.01 -9.39 7.88
C ILE A 562 4.86 -8.46 7.46
N THR A 563 4.34 -7.66 8.39
CA THR A 563 3.34 -6.62 8.08
C THR A 563 4.04 -5.35 7.60
N ASN A 564 3.90 -4.96 6.31
CA ASN A 564 4.63 -3.81 5.75
C ASN A 564 3.71 -2.87 4.95
N CYS A 565 3.46 -1.63 5.37
CA CYS A 565 3.81 -1.03 6.66
C CYS A 565 2.97 -1.61 7.82
N THR A 566 3.43 -1.40 9.06
CA THR A 566 2.57 -1.59 10.25
C THR A 566 1.38 -0.64 10.20
N PHE A 567 0.35 -0.88 11.03
CA PHE A 567 -0.87 -0.06 11.02
C PHE A 567 -0.56 1.44 11.23
N ASP A 568 0.36 1.75 12.15
CA ASP A 568 0.74 3.12 12.51
C ASP A 568 1.81 3.72 11.59
N GLY A 569 2.23 2.98 10.55
CA GLY A 569 3.06 3.50 9.47
C GLY A 569 4.55 3.20 9.55
N ILE A 570 4.98 2.23 10.36
CA ILE A 570 6.39 1.80 10.35
C ILE A 570 6.64 0.97 9.08
N VAL A 571 7.58 1.41 8.25
CA VAL A 571 7.90 0.84 6.93
C VAL A 571 9.30 0.24 6.96
N TYR A 572 9.42 -1.03 6.60
CA TYR A 572 10.68 -1.78 6.62
C TYR A 572 11.58 -1.39 5.44
N ASN A 573 12.90 -1.47 5.61
CA ASN A 573 13.83 -1.58 4.47
C ASN A 573 13.74 -3.01 3.91
N VAL A 574 12.75 -3.23 3.05
CA VAL A 574 12.37 -4.56 2.54
C VAL A 574 13.53 -5.24 1.80
N LYS A 575 14.30 -4.50 1.00
CA LYS A 575 15.50 -5.03 0.33
C LYS A 575 16.53 -5.52 1.36
N ARG A 576 16.90 -4.68 2.33
CA ARG A 576 17.86 -5.03 3.39
C ARG A 576 17.44 -6.26 4.19
N LEU A 577 16.16 -6.35 4.56
CA LEU A 577 15.60 -7.49 5.27
C LEU A 577 15.77 -8.78 4.46
N MET A 578 15.39 -8.77 3.17
CA MET A 578 15.54 -9.95 2.31
C MET A 578 17.01 -10.36 2.15
N GLU A 579 17.91 -9.41 1.90
CA GLU A 579 19.35 -9.68 1.73
C GLU A 579 19.94 -10.38 2.96
N GLU A 580 19.74 -9.84 4.17
CA GLU A 580 20.35 -10.41 5.37
C GLU A 580 19.72 -11.75 5.78
N CYS A 581 18.43 -11.95 5.53
CA CYS A 581 17.76 -13.23 5.78
C CYS A 581 18.21 -14.31 4.77
N LEU A 582 18.29 -13.98 3.47
CA LEU A 582 18.74 -14.89 2.42
C LEU A 582 20.23 -15.25 2.56
N ALA A 583 21.03 -14.40 3.20
CA ALA A 583 22.41 -14.71 3.55
C ALA A 583 22.54 -15.82 4.61
N ILE A 584 21.52 -16.02 5.46
CA ILE A 584 21.48 -17.10 6.45
C ILE A 584 20.73 -18.32 5.88
N LYS A 585 19.62 -18.10 5.15
CA LYS A 585 18.79 -19.14 4.54
C LYS A 585 18.46 -18.79 3.08
N PRO A 586 19.25 -19.28 2.10
CA PRO A 586 19.14 -18.87 0.68
C PRO A 586 17.83 -19.25 -0.05
N ASP A 587 17.00 -20.12 0.53
CA ASP A 587 15.72 -20.61 -0.01
C ASP A 587 14.47 -20.07 0.71
N LEU A 588 14.65 -19.16 1.68
CA LEU A 588 13.57 -18.58 2.47
C LEU A 588 12.54 -17.86 1.59
N VAL A 589 11.26 -18.11 1.85
CA VAL A 589 10.15 -17.41 1.20
C VAL A 589 9.70 -16.24 2.07
N PHE A 590 9.34 -15.13 1.43
CA PHE A 590 8.83 -13.92 2.09
C PHE A 590 7.38 -13.67 1.71
N LEU A 591 6.52 -13.39 2.70
CA LEU A 591 5.20 -12.80 2.52
C LEU A 591 5.16 -11.45 3.24
N PHE A 592 5.06 -10.39 2.46
CA PHE A 592 4.80 -9.05 2.96
C PHE A 592 3.30 -8.76 2.91
N ASP A 593 2.67 -8.60 4.08
CA ASP A 593 1.27 -8.16 4.15
C ASP A 593 1.21 -6.64 3.92
N GLU A 594 1.09 -6.27 2.66
CA GLU A 594 0.98 -4.89 2.18
C GLU A 594 -0.48 -4.40 2.13
N ALA A 595 -1.36 -4.96 2.98
CA ALA A 595 -2.78 -4.59 3.02
C ALA A 595 -3.03 -3.08 3.16
N TRP A 596 -2.12 -2.35 3.79
CA TRP A 596 -2.21 -0.90 3.98
C TRP A 596 -1.39 -0.09 2.98
N PHE A 597 -0.46 -0.71 2.24
CA PHE A 597 0.65 -0.02 1.58
C PHE A 597 0.62 -0.08 0.03
N ALA A 598 -0.46 -0.64 -0.54
CA ALA A 598 -0.63 -0.85 -1.98
C ALA A 598 -0.39 0.39 -2.89
N TYR A 599 -0.60 1.61 -2.38
CA TYR A 599 -0.38 2.84 -3.15
C TYR A 599 1.11 3.18 -3.34
N ALA A 600 2.00 2.68 -2.50
CA ALA A 600 3.41 3.08 -2.49
C ALA A 600 4.15 2.71 -3.79
N GLY A 601 3.71 1.69 -4.52
CA GLY A 601 4.26 1.32 -5.83
C GLY A 601 4.16 2.43 -6.90
N PHE A 602 3.25 3.38 -6.71
CA PHE A 602 2.97 4.47 -7.64
C PHE A 602 3.62 5.81 -7.21
N HIS A 603 4.76 5.76 -6.51
CA HIS A 603 5.54 6.95 -6.14
C HIS A 603 7.04 6.66 -6.26
N PRO A 604 7.88 7.57 -6.82
CA PRO A 604 9.28 7.28 -7.13
C PRO A 604 10.10 6.89 -5.89
N ILE A 605 9.88 7.58 -4.76
CA ILE A 605 10.53 7.29 -3.48
C ILE A 605 9.87 6.10 -2.75
N LEU A 606 8.56 6.13 -2.42
CA LEU A 606 7.95 5.10 -1.55
C LEU A 606 8.07 3.66 -2.07
N LYS A 607 8.06 3.45 -3.40
CA LYS A 607 8.20 2.11 -3.99
C LYS A 607 9.53 1.42 -3.66
N THR A 608 10.56 2.16 -3.26
CA THR A 608 11.87 1.57 -2.86
C THR A 608 11.77 0.69 -1.60
N ARG A 609 10.64 0.74 -0.89
CA ARG A 609 10.32 -0.08 0.29
C ARG A 609 9.08 -0.98 0.10
N THR A 610 8.68 -1.28 -1.15
CA THR A 610 7.64 -2.28 -1.47
C THR A 610 8.23 -3.61 -1.92
N ALA A 611 7.56 -4.71 -1.58
CA ALA A 611 8.04 -6.07 -1.79
C ALA A 611 8.34 -6.41 -3.26
N MET A 612 7.43 -6.09 -4.18
CA MET A 612 7.59 -6.42 -5.60
C MET A 612 8.77 -5.68 -6.24
N HIS A 613 8.89 -4.38 -5.95
CA HIS A 613 10.00 -3.57 -6.47
C HIS A 613 11.34 -4.03 -5.88
N CYS A 614 11.44 -4.21 -4.55
CA CYS A 614 12.67 -4.71 -3.92
C CYS A 614 13.08 -6.10 -4.43
N ALA A 615 12.13 -6.98 -4.73
CA ALA A 615 12.42 -8.30 -5.31
C ALA A 615 13.06 -8.20 -6.70
N ASN A 616 12.54 -7.31 -7.56
CA ASN A 616 13.10 -7.05 -8.89
C ASN A 616 14.46 -6.35 -8.83
N GLU A 617 14.62 -5.34 -7.97
CA GLU A 617 15.90 -4.66 -7.74
C GLU A 617 16.96 -5.65 -7.25
N LEU A 618 16.64 -6.50 -6.27
CA LEU A 618 17.53 -7.54 -5.77
C LEU A 618 17.90 -8.54 -6.86
N ARG A 619 16.93 -9.05 -7.63
CA ARG A 619 17.20 -9.97 -8.74
C ARG A 619 18.12 -9.35 -9.79
N ARG A 620 17.94 -8.07 -10.14
CA ARG A 620 18.83 -7.35 -11.07
C ARG A 620 20.23 -7.23 -10.49
N GLU A 621 20.38 -6.78 -9.25
CA GLU A 621 21.68 -6.59 -8.62
C GLU A 621 22.44 -7.91 -8.43
N LEU A 622 21.75 -9.03 -8.15
CA LEU A 622 22.38 -10.36 -8.08
C LEU A 622 23.03 -10.80 -9.39
N MET A 623 22.56 -10.30 -10.54
CA MET A 623 23.19 -10.51 -11.85
C MET A 623 24.40 -9.58 -12.09
N GLU A 624 24.59 -8.53 -11.29
CA GLU A 624 25.70 -7.59 -11.44
C GLU A 624 26.99 -8.10 -10.80
N ARG A 625 28.13 -7.89 -11.48
CA ARG A 625 29.48 -8.20 -10.93
C ARG A 625 29.79 -7.45 -9.64
N LYS A 626 29.20 -6.26 -9.45
CA LYS A 626 29.37 -5.44 -8.24
C LYS A 626 28.90 -6.20 -6.99
N TYR A 627 27.80 -6.94 -7.07
CA TYR A 627 27.25 -7.68 -5.94
C TYR A 627 28.15 -8.85 -5.52
N HIS A 628 28.75 -9.53 -6.50
CA HIS A 628 29.74 -10.58 -6.27
C HIS A 628 30.96 -10.05 -5.49
N HIS A 629 31.39 -8.81 -5.76
CA HIS A 629 32.45 -8.16 -4.99
C HIS A 629 32.02 -7.85 -3.55
N LEU A 630 30.78 -7.40 -3.31
CA LEU A 630 30.25 -7.14 -1.95
C LEU A 630 30.23 -8.43 -1.10
N HIS A 631 29.69 -9.52 -1.64
CA HIS A 631 29.69 -10.83 -0.98
C HIS A 631 31.13 -11.33 -0.70
N THR A 632 32.05 -11.17 -1.66
CA THR A 632 33.46 -11.56 -1.47
C THR A 632 34.17 -10.71 -0.42
N ALA A 633 33.89 -9.40 -0.37
CA ALA A 633 34.43 -8.50 0.64
C ALA A 633 33.91 -8.85 2.05
N LEU A 634 32.63 -9.24 2.17
CA LEU A 634 32.06 -9.75 3.42
C LEU A 634 32.78 -11.02 3.91
N LEU A 635 32.97 -12.03 3.04
CA LEU A 635 33.72 -13.25 3.38
C LEU A 635 35.16 -12.95 3.84
N ASN A 636 35.86 -12.05 3.14
CA ASN A 636 37.21 -11.61 3.51
C ASN A 636 37.23 -10.90 4.87
N THR A 637 36.21 -10.09 5.18
CA THR A 637 36.08 -9.36 6.46
C THR A 637 35.84 -10.34 7.61
N LEU A 638 34.96 -11.32 7.40
CA LEU A 638 34.64 -12.40 8.35
C LEU A 638 35.76 -13.46 8.46
N LYS A 639 36.73 -13.47 7.53
CA LYS A 639 37.85 -14.43 7.41
C LYS A 639 37.39 -15.89 7.26
N VAL A 640 36.33 -16.11 6.49
CA VAL A 640 35.74 -17.43 6.20
C VAL A 640 35.65 -17.67 4.70
N SER A 641 35.58 -18.94 4.29
CA SER A 641 35.34 -19.32 2.89
C SER A 641 33.85 -19.29 2.53
N SER A 642 32.97 -19.47 3.52
CA SER A 642 31.51 -19.40 3.36
C SER A 642 30.80 -18.86 4.61
N LEU A 643 29.58 -18.32 4.46
CA LEU A 643 28.81 -17.75 5.59
C LEU A 643 28.30 -18.83 6.57
N GLU A 644 28.31 -20.08 6.16
CA GLU A 644 28.02 -21.25 6.98
C GLU A 644 29.11 -21.54 8.01
N GLU A 645 30.37 -21.16 7.73
CA GLU A 645 31.52 -21.29 8.66
C GLU A 645 31.56 -20.17 9.72
N ALA A 646 30.89 -19.04 9.46
CA ALA A 646 30.93 -17.87 10.35
C ALA A 646 30.10 -18.08 11.63
N SER A 647 30.66 -17.68 12.77
CA SER A 647 29.99 -17.75 14.07
C SER A 647 28.74 -16.85 14.11
N ALA A 648 27.73 -17.27 14.87
CA ALA A 648 26.46 -16.53 14.98
C ALA A 648 26.69 -15.07 15.45
N ALA A 649 27.57 -14.86 16.44
CA ALA A 649 27.92 -13.52 16.92
C ALA A 649 28.54 -12.63 15.82
N SER A 650 29.34 -13.22 14.92
CA SER A 650 29.95 -12.47 13.81
C SER A 650 28.93 -12.10 12.73
N LEU A 651 27.98 -12.99 12.42
CA LEU A 651 26.89 -12.71 11.48
C LEU A 651 25.84 -11.72 12.01
N LEU A 652 25.63 -11.68 13.32
CA LEU A 652 24.74 -10.69 13.94
C LEU A 652 25.32 -9.27 13.87
N SER A 653 26.62 -9.12 14.09
CA SER A 653 27.33 -7.84 14.17
C SER A 653 27.67 -7.18 12.82
N HIS A 654 27.40 -7.84 11.69
CA HIS A 654 27.73 -7.33 10.36
C HIS A 654 26.49 -7.24 9.45
N ARG A 655 26.52 -6.32 8.48
CA ARG A 655 25.60 -6.28 7.33
C ARG A 655 25.89 -7.49 6.45
N LEU A 656 24.87 -8.32 6.22
CA LEU A 656 25.01 -9.55 5.43
C LEU A 656 24.56 -9.35 3.97
N TYR A 657 25.22 -10.06 3.06
CA TYR A 657 24.87 -10.16 1.64
C TYR A 657 24.75 -11.64 1.28
N PRO A 658 23.71 -12.08 0.55
CA PRO A 658 23.51 -13.47 0.16
C PRO A 658 24.51 -13.90 -0.92
N ASN A 659 24.76 -15.22 -0.98
CA ASN A 659 25.57 -15.82 -2.03
C ASN A 659 24.79 -15.83 -3.36
N PRO A 660 25.23 -15.09 -4.41
CA PRO A 660 24.48 -14.93 -5.64
C PRO A 660 24.30 -16.23 -6.44
N HIS A 661 25.09 -17.27 -6.17
CA HIS A 661 24.98 -18.57 -6.83
C HIS A 661 24.02 -19.55 -6.13
N LYS A 662 23.69 -19.31 -4.85
CA LYS A 662 22.79 -20.18 -4.06
C LYS A 662 21.37 -19.62 -3.90
N VAL A 663 21.23 -18.30 -3.90
CA VAL A 663 20.01 -17.60 -3.51
C VAL A 663 18.87 -17.79 -4.53
N LYS A 664 17.63 -17.82 -4.03
CA LYS A 664 16.39 -17.69 -4.82
C LYS A 664 15.54 -16.56 -4.26
N VAL A 665 15.08 -15.67 -5.12
CA VAL A 665 14.19 -14.57 -4.74
C VAL A 665 12.75 -15.09 -4.81
N ARG A 666 12.13 -15.25 -3.64
CA ARG A 666 10.83 -15.91 -3.47
C ARG A 666 9.90 -15.03 -2.63
N VAL A 667 9.20 -14.11 -3.29
CA VAL A 667 8.51 -13.00 -2.63
C VAL A 667 7.04 -12.93 -3.04
N TYR A 668 6.18 -12.76 -2.04
CA TYR A 668 4.74 -12.59 -2.18
C TYR A 668 4.33 -11.29 -1.47
N ALA A 669 3.37 -10.58 -2.05
CA ALA A 669 2.71 -9.45 -1.38
C ALA A 669 1.20 -9.58 -1.47
N THR A 670 0.51 -9.23 -0.39
CA THR A 670 -0.96 -9.26 -0.34
C THR A 670 -1.51 -7.87 -0.07
N GLN A 671 -2.31 -7.36 -1.00
CA GLN A 671 -2.74 -5.97 -1.00
C GLN A 671 -4.26 -5.86 -0.88
N SER A 672 -4.71 -4.94 -0.02
CA SER A 672 -6.12 -4.68 0.22
C SER A 672 -6.52 -3.50 -0.63
N THR A 673 -6.77 -3.72 -1.92
CA THR A 673 -7.04 -2.66 -2.90
C THR A 673 -8.12 -1.70 -2.37
N HIS A 674 -9.19 -2.23 -1.77
CA HIS A 674 -10.29 -1.44 -1.18
C HIS A 674 -9.96 -0.61 0.09
N LYS A 675 -8.75 -0.71 0.65
CA LYS A 675 -8.30 0.12 1.79
C LYS A 675 -7.51 1.34 1.36
N SER A 676 -6.72 1.17 0.29
CA SER A 676 -5.64 2.09 -0.08
C SER A 676 -5.75 2.62 -1.52
N LEU A 677 -6.57 1.98 -2.35
CA LEU A 677 -6.77 2.24 -3.78
C LEU A 677 -8.26 2.16 -4.14
N THR A 678 -8.59 2.33 -5.42
CA THR A 678 -9.96 2.25 -5.93
C THR A 678 -10.41 0.78 -6.08
N SER A 679 -11.31 0.33 -5.22
CA SER A 679 -12.01 -0.96 -5.32
C SER A 679 -13.23 -1.00 -4.39
N LEU A 680 -14.26 -1.77 -4.74
CA LEU A 680 -15.29 -2.17 -3.78
C LEU A 680 -14.68 -2.98 -2.62
N ARG A 681 -15.32 -2.91 -1.43
CA ARG A 681 -14.94 -3.70 -0.25
C ARG A 681 -14.77 -5.18 -0.59
N GLN A 682 -13.86 -5.86 0.11
CA GLN A 682 -13.37 -7.21 -0.18
C GLN A 682 -12.50 -7.36 -1.44
N GLY A 683 -12.37 -6.36 -2.32
CA GLY A 683 -11.40 -6.44 -3.42
C GLY A 683 -9.96 -6.42 -2.91
N SER A 684 -9.17 -7.41 -3.32
CA SER A 684 -7.77 -7.61 -2.93
C SER A 684 -6.98 -8.25 -4.08
N MET A 685 -5.66 -8.13 -4.04
CA MET A 685 -4.74 -8.78 -4.97
C MET A 685 -3.69 -9.58 -4.19
N VAL A 686 -3.33 -10.75 -4.71
CA VAL A 686 -2.06 -11.45 -4.38
C VAL A 686 -1.10 -11.14 -5.51
N LEU A 687 0.08 -10.61 -5.18
CA LEU A 687 1.18 -10.33 -6.09
C LEU A 687 2.29 -11.36 -5.84
N VAL A 688 2.82 -11.95 -6.91
CA VAL A 688 3.82 -13.02 -6.84
C VAL A 688 5.06 -12.65 -7.64
N ASN A 689 6.22 -12.84 -7.01
CA ASN A 689 7.54 -12.65 -7.59
C ASN A 689 8.49 -13.72 -7.03
N ASP A 690 8.29 -14.97 -7.47
CA ASP A 690 8.98 -16.17 -6.97
C ASP A 690 9.66 -16.93 -8.11
N ASP A 691 11.00 -17.02 -8.06
CA ASP A 691 11.85 -17.71 -9.03
C ASP A 691 11.48 -19.19 -9.27
N LEU A 692 10.70 -19.79 -8.37
CA LEU A 692 10.25 -21.20 -8.43
C LEU A 692 8.72 -21.33 -8.60
N PHE A 693 8.00 -20.25 -8.91
CA PHE A 693 6.53 -20.26 -8.95
C PHE A 693 5.99 -21.33 -9.91
N GLU A 694 6.27 -21.19 -11.21
CA GLU A 694 5.78 -22.10 -12.27
C GLU A 694 6.18 -23.57 -12.02
N SER A 695 7.41 -23.78 -11.53
CA SER A 695 8.01 -25.12 -11.44
C SER A 695 7.67 -25.88 -10.16
N HIS A 696 7.38 -25.19 -9.04
CA HIS A 696 7.23 -25.83 -7.73
C HIS A 696 5.98 -25.38 -6.93
N VAL A 697 5.38 -24.23 -7.24
CA VAL A 697 4.32 -23.62 -6.40
C VAL A 697 2.98 -23.46 -7.13
N HIS A 698 2.98 -23.30 -8.45
CA HIS A 698 1.77 -23.00 -9.23
C HIS A 698 0.60 -23.96 -8.93
N THR A 699 0.87 -25.26 -8.84
CA THR A 699 -0.16 -26.26 -8.51
C THR A 699 -0.71 -26.10 -7.08
N SER A 700 0.14 -25.98 -6.05
CA SER A 700 -0.33 -25.81 -4.67
C SER A 700 -1.01 -24.44 -4.47
N PHE A 701 -0.59 -23.42 -5.22
CA PHE A 701 -1.24 -22.12 -5.26
C PHE A 701 -2.62 -22.20 -5.88
N LYS A 702 -2.80 -22.90 -7.01
CA LYS A 702 -4.10 -23.08 -7.66
C LYS A 702 -5.09 -23.82 -6.77
N GLU A 703 -4.68 -24.93 -6.14
CA GLU A 703 -5.52 -25.66 -5.17
C GLU A 703 -5.85 -24.85 -3.91
N SER A 704 -4.90 -24.05 -3.42
CA SER A 704 -5.16 -23.14 -2.30
C SER A 704 -6.14 -22.01 -2.70
N TYR A 705 -5.98 -21.44 -3.88
CA TYR A 705 -6.90 -20.45 -4.45
C TYR A 705 -8.33 -21.02 -4.55
N TYR A 706 -8.47 -22.28 -4.99
CA TYR A 706 -9.74 -23.02 -5.04
C TYR A 706 -10.35 -23.27 -3.66
N THR A 707 -9.52 -23.60 -2.67
CA THR A 707 -9.98 -23.81 -1.28
C THR A 707 -10.66 -22.58 -0.70
N HIS A 708 -10.21 -21.37 -1.10
CA HIS A 708 -10.61 -20.12 -0.47
C HIS A 708 -11.58 -19.26 -1.30
N MET A 709 -11.68 -19.47 -2.61
CA MET A 709 -12.52 -18.67 -3.50
C MET A 709 -13.91 -19.28 -3.73
N SER A 710 -14.91 -18.40 -3.86
CA SER A 710 -16.28 -18.80 -4.22
C SER A 710 -16.32 -19.26 -5.68
N THR A 711 -17.04 -20.36 -5.94
CA THR A 711 -17.43 -20.78 -7.30
C THR A 711 -18.41 -19.81 -7.98
N SER A 712 -19.02 -18.92 -7.20
CA SER A 712 -19.80 -17.76 -7.65
C SER A 712 -19.15 -16.48 -7.09
N PRO A 713 -18.06 -15.98 -7.69
CA PRO A 713 -17.37 -14.78 -7.23
C PRO A 713 -18.15 -13.52 -7.63
N ASN A 714 -18.00 -12.43 -6.87
CA ASN A 714 -18.68 -11.18 -7.19
C ASN A 714 -17.97 -10.44 -8.32
N TYR A 715 -18.61 -10.37 -9.49
CA TYR A 715 -18.04 -9.75 -10.69
C TYR A 715 -17.93 -8.23 -10.59
N GLN A 716 -18.74 -7.57 -9.78
CA GLN A 716 -18.64 -6.13 -9.57
C GLN A 716 -17.36 -5.76 -8.81
N ILE A 717 -16.94 -6.56 -7.83
CA ILE A 717 -15.63 -6.42 -7.17
C ILE A 717 -14.49 -6.62 -8.18
N LEU A 718 -14.52 -7.69 -8.97
CA LEU A 718 -13.49 -7.97 -10.00
C LEU A 718 -13.37 -6.83 -11.02
N ALA A 719 -14.50 -6.28 -11.48
CA ALA A 719 -14.52 -5.14 -12.36
C ALA A 719 -13.89 -3.89 -11.72
N THR A 720 -14.12 -3.64 -10.43
CA THR A 720 -13.44 -2.52 -9.74
C THR A 720 -11.95 -2.73 -9.52
N LEU A 721 -11.46 -3.98 -9.43
CA LEU A 721 -10.03 -4.28 -9.40
C LEU A 721 -9.35 -3.98 -10.75
N ASP A 722 -10.01 -4.30 -11.86
CA ASP A 722 -9.53 -4.02 -13.22
C ASP A 722 -9.50 -2.50 -13.52
N VAL A 723 -10.60 -1.80 -13.23
CA VAL A 723 -10.70 -0.34 -13.39
C VAL A 723 -9.75 0.40 -12.44
N GLY A 724 -9.65 -0.03 -11.18
CA GLY A 724 -8.73 0.56 -10.20
C GLY A 724 -7.26 0.42 -10.61
N ARG A 725 -6.89 -0.70 -11.23
CA ARG A 725 -5.57 -0.91 -11.83
C ARG A 725 -5.31 0.06 -12.98
N SER A 726 -6.26 0.24 -13.90
CA SER A 726 -6.17 1.21 -15.00
C SER A 726 -5.96 2.63 -14.48
N GLN A 727 -6.73 3.05 -13.47
CA GLN A 727 -6.53 4.34 -12.81
C GLN A 727 -5.11 4.51 -12.27
N MET A 728 -4.53 3.50 -11.62
CA MET A 728 -3.19 3.62 -11.05
C MET A 728 -2.06 3.64 -12.09
N GLU A 729 -2.23 3.00 -13.26
CA GLU A 729 -1.28 3.13 -14.38
C GLU A 729 -1.32 4.53 -15.04
N LEU A 730 -2.46 5.21 -15.02
CA LEU A 730 -2.68 6.51 -15.68
C LEU A 730 -2.49 7.71 -14.75
N GLU A 731 -3.09 7.68 -13.56
CA GLU A 731 -3.18 8.80 -12.62
C GLU A 731 -2.38 8.58 -11.33
N GLY A 732 -1.89 7.35 -11.10
CA GLY A 732 -1.43 6.89 -9.79
C GLY A 732 -0.36 7.76 -9.14
N TYR A 733 0.62 8.23 -9.91
CA TYR A 733 1.68 9.11 -9.41
C TYR A 733 1.14 10.47 -8.92
N GLY A 734 0.23 11.10 -9.67
CA GLY A 734 -0.41 12.35 -9.25
C GLY A 734 -1.38 12.17 -8.08
N LEU A 735 -2.04 11.01 -7.99
CA LEU A 735 -2.93 10.67 -6.87
C LEU A 735 -2.16 10.46 -5.56
N VAL A 736 -1.03 9.75 -5.60
CA VAL A 736 -0.21 9.48 -4.41
C VAL A 736 0.57 10.72 -3.97
N GLU A 737 1.03 11.57 -4.88
CA GLU A 737 1.63 12.86 -4.52
C GLU A 737 0.63 13.77 -3.78
N ARG A 738 -0.60 13.89 -4.29
CA ARG A 738 -1.68 14.63 -3.59
C ARG A 738 -2.04 14.01 -2.23
N GLN A 739 -2.00 12.68 -2.09
CA GLN A 739 -2.20 11.99 -0.81
C GLN A 739 -1.10 12.33 0.22
N LEU A 740 0.15 12.42 -0.22
CA LEU A 740 1.29 12.81 0.63
C LEU A 740 1.23 14.29 0.99
N GLU A 741 0.92 15.16 0.03
CA GLU A 741 0.71 16.59 0.27
C GLU A 741 -0.41 16.84 1.28
N ALA A 742 -1.57 16.19 1.12
CA ALA A 742 -2.64 16.23 2.12
C ALA A 742 -2.14 15.83 3.52
N ALA A 743 -1.21 14.88 3.61
CA ALA A 743 -0.64 14.45 4.88
C ALA A 743 0.28 15.52 5.49
N PHE A 744 1.19 16.10 4.70
CA PHE A 744 2.06 17.19 5.15
C PHE A 744 1.26 18.47 5.50
N LEU A 745 0.19 18.78 4.75
CA LEU A 745 -0.74 19.86 5.07
C LEU A 745 -1.34 19.69 6.46
N ILE A 746 -1.88 18.50 6.77
CA ILE A 746 -2.42 18.21 8.11
C ILE A 746 -1.31 18.27 9.17
N ARG A 747 -0.14 17.67 8.91
CA ARG A 747 0.98 17.64 9.86
C ARG A 747 1.47 19.04 10.23
N ASN A 748 1.81 19.84 9.23
CA ASN A 748 2.28 21.21 9.40
C ASN A 748 1.24 22.09 10.08
N ALA A 749 -0.03 22.01 9.66
CA ALA A 749 -1.07 22.91 10.14
C ALA A 749 -1.57 22.58 11.56
N LEU A 750 -1.37 21.36 12.05
CA LEU A 750 -1.63 20.99 13.44
C LEU A 750 -0.39 21.18 14.33
N GLY A 751 0.81 20.83 13.86
CA GLY A 751 2.05 20.92 14.64
C GLY A 751 2.49 22.35 14.94
N LYS A 752 2.30 23.27 13.98
CA LYS A 752 2.65 24.70 14.14
C LYS A 752 1.62 25.52 14.93
N ASP A 753 0.45 24.97 15.27
CA ASP A 753 -0.62 25.71 15.95
C ASP A 753 -0.41 25.75 17.49
N PRO A 754 -0.11 26.92 18.10
CA PRO A 754 0.20 26.99 19.53
C PRO A 754 -0.96 26.61 20.45
N PHE A 755 -2.21 26.66 19.97
CA PHE A 755 -3.36 26.20 20.75
C PHE A 755 -3.49 24.68 20.71
N VAL A 756 -3.26 24.06 19.54
CA VAL A 756 -3.29 22.60 19.38
C VAL A 756 -2.14 21.95 20.16
N SER A 757 -0.92 22.48 20.04
CA SER A 757 0.29 21.91 20.64
C SER A 757 0.33 21.93 22.18
N LYS A 758 -0.59 22.65 22.84
CA LYS A 758 -0.85 22.54 24.29
C LYS A 758 -1.44 21.19 24.67
N TYR A 759 -2.36 20.67 23.86
CA TYR A 759 -3.24 19.53 24.19
C TYR A 759 -2.98 18.28 23.34
N PHE A 760 -2.40 18.46 22.17
CA PHE A 760 -2.14 17.40 21.20
C PHE A 760 -0.69 17.46 20.69
N LYS A 761 -0.13 16.33 20.28
CA LYS A 761 1.15 16.24 19.55
C LYS A 761 0.94 15.32 18.34
N ILE A 762 1.54 15.61 17.19
CA ILE A 762 1.68 14.61 16.14
C ILE A 762 2.96 13.83 16.39
N LEU A 763 2.87 12.50 16.44
CA LEU A 763 4.04 11.66 16.63
C LEU A 763 4.89 11.61 15.34
N GLY A 764 6.20 11.71 15.52
CA GLY A 764 7.21 11.67 14.46
C GLY A 764 8.13 10.45 14.53
N PRO A 765 9.11 10.35 13.62
CA PRO A 765 10.09 9.26 13.63
C PRO A 765 10.89 9.18 14.93
N HIS A 766 11.11 10.29 15.62
CA HIS A 766 11.80 10.30 16.92
C HIS A 766 10.98 9.64 18.04
N ASP A 767 9.66 9.79 18.01
CA ASP A 767 8.73 9.17 18.96
C ASP A 767 8.53 7.66 18.69
N MET A 768 8.52 7.29 17.40
CA MET A 768 8.04 5.97 16.96
C MET A 768 9.15 5.01 16.49
N ILE A 769 10.38 5.49 16.29
CA ILE A 769 11.51 4.68 15.79
C ILE A 769 12.76 4.94 16.67
N PRO A 770 13.23 3.93 17.43
CA PRO A 770 14.47 4.01 18.20
C PRO A 770 15.67 4.46 17.36
N ALA A 771 16.50 5.37 17.90
CA ALA A 771 17.62 5.96 17.19
C ALA A 771 18.63 4.93 16.62
N SER A 772 18.77 3.77 17.27
CA SER A 772 19.59 2.65 16.81
C SER A 772 19.12 2.02 15.49
N LEU A 773 17.87 2.23 15.09
CA LEU A 773 17.25 1.68 13.89
C LEU A 773 17.11 2.72 12.76
N ARG A 774 17.46 3.98 13.03
CA ARG A 774 17.42 5.14 12.11
C ARG A 774 18.74 5.95 12.11
N GLN A 775 19.87 5.25 12.12
CA GLN A 775 21.20 5.84 12.31
C GLN A 775 21.62 6.79 11.19
N CYS A 776 21.27 6.52 9.93
CA CYS A 776 21.57 7.41 8.81
C CYS A 776 20.83 8.74 8.97
N SER A 777 19.51 8.67 9.20
CA SER A 777 18.66 9.85 9.44
C SER A 777 19.13 10.71 10.62
N VAL A 778 19.68 10.08 11.68
CA VAL A 778 20.27 10.80 12.82
C VAL A 778 21.55 11.54 12.42
N GLN A 779 22.46 10.88 11.70
CA GLN A 779 23.74 11.47 11.28
C GLN A 779 23.54 12.66 10.33
N GLU A 780 22.63 12.54 9.36
CA GLU A 780 22.32 13.60 8.39
C GLU A 780 21.69 14.83 9.06
N ASN A 781 20.73 14.66 9.96
CA ASN A 781 20.15 15.77 10.73
C ASN A 781 21.19 16.52 11.57
N CYS A 782 22.13 15.80 12.19
CA CYS A 782 23.24 16.41 12.94
C CYS A 782 24.22 17.20 12.04
N LEU A 783 24.44 16.75 10.79
CA LEU A 783 25.30 17.44 9.82
C LEU A 783 24.64 18.69 9.22
N ASN A 784 23.33 18.63 8.95
CA ASN A 784 22.58 19.71 8.31
C ASN A 784 22.13 20.82 9.28
N GLY A 785 22.39 20.69 10.59
CA GLY A 785 21.99 21.68 11.61
C GLY A 785 20.47 21.79 11.82
N LEU A 786 19.70 20.88 11.26
CA LEU A 786 18.25 20.78 11.41
C LEU A 786 17.92 20.11 12.75
N ILE A 787 17.75 20.93 13.79
CA ILE A 787 17.42 20.49 15.16
C ILE A 787 15.95 20.02 15.26
N ASP A 788 15.10 20.32 14.27
CA ASP A 788 13.68 19.98 14.30
C ASP A 788 13.42 18.54 13.84
N GLU A 789 13.27 17.61 14.79
CA GLU A 789 13.07 16.17 14.57
C GLU A 789 11.68 15.78 13.98
N GLN A 790 10.97 16.74 13.39
CA GLN A 790 9.68 16.55 12.73
C GLN A 790 9.84 16.06 11.29
N MET A 791 8.82 15.37 10.75
CA MET A 791 8.83 14.97 9.34
C MET A 791 8.71 16.20 8.44
N ASN A 792 9.81 16.58 7.80
CA ASN A 792 9.84 17.58 6.74
C ASN A 792 9.66 16.91 5.37
N VAL A 793 9.09 17.64 4.41
CA VAL A 793 9.04 17.24 3.00
C VAL A 793 10.43 17.15 2.41
N GLN A 794 11.30 18.10 2.78
CA GLN A 794 12.66 18.23 2.22
C GLN A 794 13.54 17.03 2.57
N THR A 795 13.42 16.51 3.80
CA THR A 795 14.20 15.35 4.27
C THR A 795 13.54 14.00 3.97
N LEU A 796 12.36 14.00 3.31
CA LEU A 796 11.64 12.76 2.98
C LEU A 796 12.47 11.84 2.08
N GLU A 797 13.17 12.42 1.10
CA GLU A 797 14.03 11.69 0.16
C GLU A 797 15.21 11.02 0.87
N GLU A 798 15.98 11.79 1.64
CA GLU A 798 17.14 11.35 2.41
C GLU A 798 16.76 10.16 3.32
N VAL A 799 15.76 10.37 4.18
CA VAL A 799 15.27 9.37 5.16
C VAL A 799 14.80 8.10 4.46
N TRP A 800 13.97 8.19 3.41
CA TRP A 800 13.40 7.00 2.77
C TRP A 800 14.39 6.21 1.92
N LEU A 801 15.36 6.89 1.30
CA LEU A 801 16.39 6.26 0.47
C LEU A 801 17.64 5.81 1.25
N SER A 802 17.75 6.16 2.53
CA SER A 802 18.78 5.66 3.45
C SER A 802 18.71 4.13 3.65
N ASP A 803 19.80 3.53 4.17
CA ASP A 803 19.82 2.11 4.57
C ASP A 803 19.22 1.86 5.97
N ASP A 804 18.54 2.86 6.55
CA ASP A 804 17.85 2.75 7.84
C ASP A 804 16.79 1.65 7.81
N GLU A 805 16.73 0.87 8.88
CA GLU A 805 15.92 -0.33 8.98
C GLU A 805 14.42 0.00 8.92
N PHE A 806 14.04 1.12 9.52
CA PHE A 806 12.67 1.61 9.58
C PHE A 806 12.56 3.09 9.21
N VAL A 807 11.48 3.44 8.51
CA VAL A 807 11.03 4.82 8.27
C VAL A 807 9.53 4.96 8.57
N LEU A 808 9.05 6.18 8.72
CA LEU A 808 7.64 6.46 9.01
C LEU A 808 6.89 6.89 7.73
N ASP A 809 5.74 6.28 7.47
CA ASP A 809 4.76 6.64 6.43
C ASP A 809 4.14 8.02 6.72
N PRO A 810 4.40 9.05 5.87
CA PRO A 810 3.84 10.38 6.10
C PRO A 810 2.31 10.37 6.20
N THR A 811 1.63 9.45 5.51
CA THR A 811 0.17 9.35 5.44
C THR A 811 -0.49 8.83 6.72
N ARG A 812 0.27 8.26 7.68
CA ARG A 812 -0.21 7.78 8.99
C ARG A 812 0.02 8.82 10.07
N ILE A 813 -1.00 9.65 10.28
CA ILE A 813 -0.91 10.82 11.17
C ILE A 813 -1.46 10.43 12.54
N THR A 814 -0.57 9.91 13.37
CA THR A 814 -0.85 9.59 14.78
C THR A 814 -0.88 10.86 15.61
N LEU A 815 -2.08 11.29 16.02
CA LEU A 815 -2.29 12.42 16.92
C LEU A 815 -2.37 11.89 18.36
N TYR A 816 -1.34 12.17 19.14
CA TYR A 816 -1.30 11.95 20.58
C TYR A 816 -2.23 12.93 21.30
N THR A 817 -3.11 12.39 22.15
CA THR A 817 -4.13 13.11 22.92
C THR A 817 -3.80 13.21 24.41
N GLY A 818 -2.76 12.55 24.91
CA GLY A 818 -2.51 12.41 26.36
C GLY A 818 -2.52 13.72 27.17
N LYS A 819 -1.96 14.80 26.62
CA LYS A 819 -1.95 16.14 27.27
C LYS A 819 -3.34 16.77 27.43
N SER A 820 -4.36 16.28 26.75
CA SER A 820 -5.75 16.73 26.89
C SER A 820 -6.50 16.11 28.07
N GLY A 821 -5.93 15.08 28.70
CA GLY A 821 -6.65 14.24 29.67
C GLY A 821 -7.73 13.36 29.02
N LEU A 822 -7.83 13.32 27.69
CA LEU A 822 -8.75 12.46 26.97
C LEU A 822 -8.04 11.22 26.42
N ASP A 823 -8.60 10.05 26.74
CA ASP A 823 -8.22 8.80 26.11
C ASP A 823 -8.64 8.78 24.62
N GLY A 824 -8.03 7.89 23.85
CA GLY A 824 -8.26 7.79 22.41
C GLY A 824 -9.70 7.40 22.01
N ASP A 825 -10.41 6.59 22.80
CA ASP A 825 -11.79 6.18 22.50
C ASP A 825 -12.77 7.33 22.78
N THR A 826 -12.63 8.01 23.93
CA THR A 826 -13.39 9.21 24.27
C THR A 826 -13.18 10.32 23.25
N PHE A 827 -11.94 10.56 22.81
CA PHE A 827 -11.67 11.56 21.77
C PHE A 827 -12.29 11.16 20.42
N LYS A 828 -12.13 9.91 19.99
CA LYS A 828 -12.78 9.39 18.77
C LYS A 828 -14.30 9.54 18.82
N VAL A 829 -14.96 8.97 19.82
CA VAL A 829 -16.42 8.86 19.84
C VAL A 829 -17.05 10.22 20.11
N LYS A 830 -16.75 10.83 21.27
CA LYS A 830 -17.47 12.03 21.73
C LYS A 830 -17.03 13.31 21.03
N TRP A 831 -15.74 13.43 20.67
CA TRP A 831 -15.20 14.67 20.08
C TRP A 831 -15.13 14.63 18.56
N LEU A 832 -14.71 13.52 17.93
CA LEU A 832 -14.58 13.44 16.48
C LEU A 832 -15.89 12.99 15.81
N MET A 833 -16.43 11.84 16.21
CA MET A 833 -17.61 11.23 15.57
C MET A 833 -18.91 11.98 15.91
N ASP A 834 -19.28 12.06 17.19
CA ASP A 834 -20.59 12.59 17.61
C ASP A 834 -20.74 14.09 17.32
N LYS A 835 -19.65 14.86 17.45
CA LYS A 835 -19.66 16.33 17.33
C LYS A 835 -19.36 16.85 15.92
N TYR A 836 -18.50 16.16 15.16
CA TYR A 836 -18.02 16.62 13.85
C TYR A 836 -18.23 15.62 12.70
N GLY A 837 -18.75 14.41 12.97
CA GLY A 837 -18.92 13.37 11.95
C GLY A 837 -17.61 12.77 11.44
N ILE A 838 -16.48 13.01 12.11
CA ILE A 838 -15.15 12.54 11.69
C ILE A 838 -14.97 11.09 12.15
N GLN A 839 -14.93 10.17 11.19
CA GLN A 839 -14.72 8.74 11.43
C GLN A 839 -13.24 8.38 11.26
N ILE A 840 -12.72 7.55 12.17
CA ILE A 840 -11.35 7.02 12.14
C ILE A 840 -11.35 5.54 12.54
N ASN A 841 -10.35 4.79 12.06
CA ASN A 841 -10.31 3.33 12.20
C ASN A 841 -9.55 2.82 13.44
N LYS A 842 -8.57 3.58 13.95
CA LYS A 842 -7.70 3.15 15.06
C LYS A 842 -7.50 4.25 16.10
N THR A 843 -7.45 3.82 17.35
CA THR A 843 -7.11 4.60 18.54
C THR A 843 -6.20 3.73 19.42
N SER A 844 -5.31 4.36 20.19
CA SER A 844 -4.65 3.72 21.35
C SER A 844 -5.22 4.31 22.65
N ARG A 845 -4.62 3.96 23.80
CA ARG A 845 -4.94 4.57 25.11
C ARG A 845 -4.95 6.10 25.04
N ASN A 846 -3.99 6.69 24.33
CA ASN A 846 -3.68 8.12 24.37
C ASN A 846 -3.39 8.72 22.99
N SER A 847 -3.89 8.09 21.92
CA SER A 847 -3.76 8.62 20.57
C SER A 847 -4.91 8.21 19.64
N VAL A 848 -5.03 8.94 18.55
CA VAL A 848 -5.94 8.66 17.42
C VAL A 848 -5.16 8.70 16.11
N LEU A 849 -5.48 7.80 15.18
CA LEU A 849 -4.78 7.72 13.88
C LEU A 849 -5.66 8.23 12.74
N PHE A 850 -5.23 9.33 12.11
CA PHE A 850 -5.76 9.79 10.83
C PHE A 850 -4.95 9.21 9.69
N MET A 851 -5.61 8.92 8.56
CA MET A 851 -4.97 8.35 7.37
C MET A 851 -5.40 9.12 6.15
N THR A 852 -4.45 9.64 5.36
CA THR A 852 -4.77 10.18 4.03
C THR A 852 -4.80 9.05 3.01
N ASN A 853 -5.62 9.23 1.97
CA ASN A 853 -5.78 8.31 0.84
C ASN A 853 -5.88 9.10 -0.48
N ILE A 854 -5.85 8.42 -1.62
CA ILE A 854 -5.95 9.02 -2.96
C ILE A 854 -7.23 9.83 -3.23
N GLY A 855 -8.27 9.69 -2.39
CA GLY A 855 -9.51 10.48 -2.44
C GLY A 855 -9.60 11.61 -1.39
N THR A 856 -8.52 11.85 -0.64
CA THR A 856 -8.51 12.87 0.43
C THR A 856 -8.43 14.27 -0.16
N THR A 857 -9.45 15.09 0.08
CA THR A 857 -9.50 16.46 -0.47
C THR A 857 -8.86 17.48 0.46
N ARG A 858 -8.38 18.59 -0.11
CA ARG A 858 -7.90 19.74 0.68
C ARG A 858 -8.98 20.31 1.61
N SER A 859 -10.24 20.32 1.17
CA SER A 859 -11.39 20.71 1.99
C SER A 859 -11.53 19.84 3.25
N SER A 860 -11.32 18.53 3.13
CA SER A 860 -11.29 17.59 4.26
C SER A 860 -10.15 17.91 5.24
N CYS A 861 -8.97 18.29 4.73
CA CYS A 861 -7.82 18.67 5.55
C CYS A 861 -8.07 19.97 6.34
N VAL A 862 -8.65 20.99 5.69
CA VAL A 862 -9.02 22.26 6.33
C VAL A 862 -10.13 22.06 7.37
N PHE A 863 -11.11 21.20 7.08
CA PHE A 863 -12.15 20.81 8.02
C PHE A 863 -11.56 20.14 9.27
N LEU A 864 -10.73 19.10 9.09
CA LEU A 864 -10.05 18.41 10.20
C LEU A 864 -9.25 19.39 11.07
N ARG A 865 -8.42 20.25 10.46
CA ARG A 865 -7.66 21.30 11.18
C ARG A 865 -8.57 22.17 12.05
N SER A 866 -9.69 22.61 11.48
CA SER A 866 -10.65 23.49 12.17
C SER A 866 -11.31 22.77 13.35
N CYS A 867 -11.68 21.49 13.18
CA CYS A 867 -12.22 20.65 14.24
C CYS A 867 -11.22 20.45 15.38
N ILE A 868 -9.97 20.05 15.11
CA ILE A 868 -8.96 19.85 16.15
C ILE A 868 -8.63 21.16 16.89
N ARG A 869 -8.56 22.29 16.17
CA ARG A 869 -8.39 23.62 16.80
C ARG A 869 -9.58 23.98 17.70
N HIS A 870 -10.81 23.72 17.27
CA HIS A 870 -12.00 23.91 18.11
C HIS A 870 -11.99 22.99 19.35
N CYS A 871 -11.51 21.75 19.24
CA CYS A 871 -11.31 20.87 20.40
C CYS A 871 -10.32 21.50 21.40
N ALA A 872 -9.16 21.95 20.92
CA ALA A 872 -8.14 22.60 21.76
C ALA A 872 -8.65 23.88 22.44
N GLN A 873 -9.43 24.70 21.74
CA GLN A 873 -10.04 25.91 22.30
C GLN A 873 -11.09 25.59 23.38
N GLU A 874 -11.91 24.56 23.18
CA GLU A 874 -12.88 24.13 24.19
C GLU A 874 -12.19 23.52 25.42
N LEU A 875 -11.11 22.76 25.24
CA LEU A 875 -10.29 22.25 26.34
C LEU A 875 -9.65 23.38 27.16
N GLU A 876 -9.08 24.40 26.49
CA GLU A 876 -8.58 25.60 27.17
C GLU A 876 -9.68 26.32 27.94
N MET A 877 -10.86 26.52 27.33
CA MET A 877 -11.98 27.19 27.98
C MET A 877 -12.49 26.41 29.20
N ARG A 878 -12.58 25.08 29.11
CA ARG A 878 -12.91 24.22 30.26
C ARG A 878 -11.88 24.39 31.36
N ARG A 879 -10.59 24.28 31.04
CA ARG A 879 -9.47 24.41 32.01
C ARG A 879 -9.44 25.78 32.71
N LEU A 880 -9.77 26.87 31.99
CA LEU A 880 -9.82 28.23 32.55
C LEU A 880 -11.04 28.45 33.48
N LEU A 881 -12.11 27.67 33.31
CA LEU A 881 -13.31 27.73 34.14
C LEU A 881 -13.32 26.69 35.27
N SER A 882 -12.43 25.69 35.22
CA SER A 882 -12.28 24.66 36.24
C SER A 882 -11.86 25.23 37.59
N SER A 883 -12.50 24.72 38.65
CA SER A 883 -12.03 24.87 40.01
C SER A 883 -10.69 24.13 40.23
N ARG A 884 -9.98 24.50 41.29
CA ARG A 884 -8.72 23.83 41.68
C ARG A 884 -8.86 22.30 41.78
N ARG A 885 -9.98 21.81 42.29
CA ARG A 885 -10.24 20.37 42.43
C ARG A 885 -10.37 19.68 41.07
N GLU A 886 -11.09 20.28 40.13
CA GLU A 886 -11.24 19.73 38.78
C GLU A 886 -9.92 19.74 38.01
N LEU A 887 -9.01 20.69 38.30
CA LEU A 887 -7.65 20.69 37.77
C LEU A 887 -6.79 19.56 38.39
N GLU A 888 -6.89 19.34 39.70
CA GLU A 888 -6.21 18.22 40.38
C GLU A 888 -6.72 16.84 39.89
N GLU A 889 -8.03 16.72 39.59
CA GLU A 889 -8.62 15.52 38.98
C GLU A 889 -8.18 15.34 37.51
N LEU A 890 -8.07 16.42 36.73
CA LEU A 890 -7.53 16.39 35.36
C LEU A 890 -6.04 16.00 35.30
N GLU A 891 -5.22 16.51 36.23
CA GLU A 891 -3.80 16.15 36.32
C GLU A 891 -3.62 14.66 36.66
N GLN A 892 -4.43 14.11 37.56
CA GLN A 892 -4.47 12.66 37.82
C GLN A 892 -4.91 11.85 36.60
N GLN A 893 -5.87 12.35 35.81
CA GLN A 893 -6.30 11.69 34.59
C GLN A 893 -5.19 11.70 33.52
N ILE A 894 -4.44 12.80 33.38
CA ILE A 894 -3.27 12.87 32.49
C ILE A 894 -2.18 11.90 32.96
N ASP A 895 -1.85 11.88 34.26
CA ASP A 895 -0.86 10.95 34.83
C ASP A 895 -1.23 9.49 34.58
N TRP A 896 -2.50 9.12 34.77
CA TRP A 896 -2.98 7.78 34.41
C TRP A 896 -2.81 7.49 32.91
N ILE A 897 -3.27 8.38 32.02
CA ILE A 897 -3.24 8.17 30.57
C ILE A 897 -1.80 8.07 30.01
N VAL A 898 -0.85 8.79 30.61
CA VAL A 898 0.51 8.99 30.07
C VAL A 898 1.59 8.19 30.80
N HIS A 899 1.51 8.07 32.13
CA HIS A 899 2.58 7.50 32.95
C HIS A 899 2.25 6.12 33.52
N ASP A 900 0.99 5.82 33.89
CA ASP A 900 0.57 4.49 34.35
C ASP A 900 0.31 3.49 33.19
N CYS A 901 1.27 3.38 32.28
CA CYS A 901 1.16 2.49 31.11
C CYS A 901 1.50 1.02 31.48
N PRO A 902 0.68 0.02 31.10
CA PRO A 902 1.08 -1.38 31.21
C PRO A 902 2.27 -1.68 30.29
N ALA A 903 3.12 -2.63 30.70
CA ALA A 903 4.08 -3.23 29.78
C ALA A 903 3.33 -3.90 28.62
N LEU A 904 3.82 -3.71 27.40
CA LEU A 904 3.31 -4.37 26.21
C LEU A 904 3.80 -5.83 26.23
N PRO A 905 2.91 -6.84 26.19
CA PRO A 905 3.28 -8.22 26.44
C PRO A 905 3.90 -8.91 25.21
N ASN A 906 5.19 -9.26 25.32
CA ASN A 906 5.88 -10.15 24.37
C ASN A 906 5.31 -11.58 24.40
N PHE A 907 5.61 -12.37 23.36
CA PHE A 907 5.22 -13.76 23.28
C PHE A 907 5.91 -14.62 24.35
N SER A 908 5.10 -15.13 25.27
CA SER A 908 5.48 -15.96 26.43
C SER A 908 5.90 -17.40 26.08
N GLY A 909 5.60 -17.88 24.87
CA GLY A 909 5.87 -19.27 24.46
C GLY A 909 4.64 -20.17 24.49
N PHE A 910 4.74 -21.30 23.79
CA PHE A 910 3.76 -22.38 23.84
C PHE A 910 3.99 -23.28 25.05
N HIS A 911 2.91 -23.86 25.58
CA HIS A 911 2.99 -24.90 26.62
C HIS A 911 3.76 -26.13 26.09
N PRO A 912 4.49 -26.91 26.93
CA PRO A 912 5.24 -28.09 26.47
C PRO A 912 4.36 -29.16 25.81
N ALA A 913 3.08 -29.24 26.19
CA ALA A 913 2.09 -30.06 25.50
C ALA A 913 1.93 -29.73 24.00
N PHE A 914 2.25 -28.50 23.57
CA PHE A 914 2.09 -28.00 22.19
C PHE A 914 3.41 -27.52 21.54
N SER A 915 4.53 -27.46 22.26
CA SER A 915 5.86 -27.16 21.71
C SER A 915 6.59 -28.43 21.24
N GLN A 916 7.70 -28.26 20.51
CA GLN A 916 8.66 -29.35 20.24
C GLN A 916 9.95 -29.23 21.08
N VAL A 917 10.06 -28.17 21.88
CA VAL A 917 11.23 -27.85 22.70
C VAL A 917 10.75 -27.69 24.15
N PRO A 918 11.35 -28.40 25.13
CA PRO A 918 11.04 -28.19 26.54
C PRO A 918 11.28 -26.73 26.95
N LEU A 919 10.35 -26.14 27.70
CA LEU A 919 10.51 -24.78 28.20
C LEU A 919 11.70 -24.69 29.15
N GLN A 920 12.61 -23.75 28.89
CA GLN A 920 13.57 -23.30 29.91
C GLN A 920 12.85 -22.41 30.94
N PRO A 921 13.22 -22.48 32.23
CA PRO A 921 12.54 -21.73 33.28
C PRO A 921 12.69 -20.21 33.07
N MET A 922 11.58 -19.48 33.09
CA MET A 922 11.59 -18.02 33.03
C MET A 922 12.30 -17.44 34.26
N SER A 923 13.31 -16.60 34.02
CA SER A 923 14.01 -15.86 35.08
C SER A 923 13.13 -14.74 35.63
N THR A 924 12.34 -15.07 36.66
CA THR A 924 11.56 -14.10 37.46
C THR A 924 12.48 -13.34 38.43
N LYS A 925 13.37 -12.51 37.87
CA LYS A 925 14.11 -11.48 38.62
C LYS A 925 13.95 -10.11 37.97
N ILE A 926 12.76 -9.54 38.18
CA ILE A 926 12.60 -8.08 38.16
C ILE A 926 13.39 -7.55 39.36
N GLY A 927 14.26 -6.56 39.14
CA GLY A 927 15.10 -6.00 40.19
C GLY A 927 14.27 -5.26 41.25
N SER A 928 14.15 -5.85 42.43
CA SER A 928 13.60 -5.17 43.61
C SER A 928 14.59 -4.12 44.11
N SER A 929 14.38 -2.85 43.73
CA SER A 929 15.09 -1.73 44.35
C SER A 929 14.52 -1.48 45.75
N ASP A 930 15.34 -1.73 46.76
CA ASP A 930 14.96 -1.58 48.17
C ASP A 930 14.54 -0.15 48.51
N LYS A 931 13.38 0.00 49.15
CA LYS A 931 12.97 1.25 49.81
C LYS A 931 13.55 1.28 51.23
N GLN A 932 14.61 2.04 51.45
CA GLN A 932 14.87 2.63 52.77
C GLN A 932 15.00 4.16 52.70
N ARG A 933 14.51 4.82 53.76
CA ARG A 933 14.36 6.28 53.88
C ARG A 933 15.66 6.91 54.39
N GLY A 934 15.98 8.15 54.00
CA GLY A 934 17.08 8.88 54.63
C GLY A 934 17.44 10.27 54.09
N ASP A 935 16.51 11.24 54.19
CA ASP A 935 16.77 12.69 54.41
C ASP A 935 17.54 13.56 53.36
N GLY A 936 17.25 14.87 53.37
CA GLY A 936 18.24 15.94 53.12
C GLY A 936 18.59 16.41 51.69
N THR A 937 17.88 17.47 51.24
CA THR A 937 18.32 18.53 50.29
C THR A 937 18.55 18.24 48.79
N PRO A 938 18.22 19.21 47.89
CA PRO A 938 18.36 19.06 46.43
C PRO A 938 19.69 19.59 45.88
N VAL A 939 20.27 18.89 44.89
CA VAL A 939 21.41 19.39 44.08
C VAL A 939 21.21 19.02 42.61
N GLU A 940 21.68 19.90 41.73
CA GLU A 940 21.47 19.93 40.28
C GLU A 940 22.12 18.75 39.53
N SER A 941 21.55 18.38 38.38
CA SER A 941 22.05 17.30 37.52
C SER A 941 22.82 17.81 36.30
N PRO A 942 24.04 17.28 36.06
CA PRO A 942 24.65 17.28 34.74
C PRO A 942 24.82 15.88 34.15
N ARG A 943 24.86 15.83 32.81
CA ARG A 943 24.85 14.65 31.93
C ARG A 943 26.07 13.71 32.08
N SER A 944 25.80 12.41 32.01
CA SER A 944 26.64 11.32 31.45
C SER A 944 25.66 10.34 30.77
N VAL A 945 25.82 9.80 29.56
CA VAL A 945 26.99 9.28 28.82
C VAL A 945 27.65 8.13 29.56
N ASP A 946 27.02 6.96 29.50
CA ASP A 946 27.63 5.69 29.90
C ASP A 946 28.21 4.96 28.68
N HIS A 947 29.51 4.66 28.78
CA HIS A 947 30.20 3.75 27.86
C HIS A 947 30.01 2.31 28.32
N GLY A 948 29.84 1.40 27.36
CA GLY A 948 29.76 -0.03 27.67
C GLY A 948 31.08 -0.58 28.23
N SER A 949 30.97 -1.43 29.25
CA SER A 949 32.05 -2.33 29.66
C SER A 949 31.78 -3.74 29.12
N SER A 950 32.82 -4.35 28.58
CA SER A 950 32.81 -5.72 28.09
C SER A 950 32.97 -6.70 29.24
N ASP A 951 32.14 -7.74 29.28
CA ASP A 951 32.58 -9.02 29.84
C ASP A 951 32.03 -10.19 29.02
N SER A 952 32.88 -11.17 28.75
CA SER A 952 32.68 -12.15 27.68
C SER A 952 32.80 -13.59 28.16
N SER A 953 31.68 -14.30 28.28
CA SER A 953 31.64 -15.77 28.23
C SER A 953 30.24 -16.30 27.90
N SER A 954 30.17 -17.21 26.92
CA SER A 954 29.04 -18.11 26.60
C SER A 954 27.60 -17.53 26.69
N THR A 955 27.23 -16.66 25.74
CA THR A 955 25.80 -16.38 25.45
C THR A 955 25.17 -17.52 24.65
N HIS A 956 24.41 -18.39 25.31
CA HIS A 956 23.64 -19.46 24.66
C HIS A 956 22.58 -18.89 23.70
N CYS A 957 22.52 -19.39 22.46
CA CYS A 957 21.54 -18.99 21.44
C CYS A 957 20.14 -19.64 21.61
N GLU A 958 19.91 -20.35 22.72
CA GLU A 958 18.75 -21.24 22.91
C GLU A 958 17.41 -20.51 23.05
N ALA A 959 17.40 -19.27 23.54
CA ALA A 959 16.16 -18.51 23.82
C ALA A 959 15.34 -18.09 22.57
N CYS A 960 15.80 -18.39 21.35
CA CYS A 960 15.23 -17.84 20.11
C CYS A 960 14.29 -18.80 19.34
N ILE A 961 14.18 -20.08 19.73
CA ILE A 961 13.28 -21.05 19.10
C ILE A 961 12.03 -21.19 19.97
N ARG A 962 10.90 -20.63 19.50
CA ARG A 962 9.61 -20.60 20.22
C ARG A 962 8.45 -21.10 19.34
N ASP A 963 8.69 -22.07 18.45
CA ASP A 963 7.64 -22.67 17.63
C ASP A 963 6.74 -23.64 18.41
N GLY A 964 5.47 -23.67 18.03
CA GLY A 964 4.48 -24.58 18.60
C GLY A 964 3.34 -24.88 17.64
N ASP A 965 2.53 -25.86 18.00
CA ASP A 965 1.27 -26.16 17.33
C ASP A 965 0.17 -25.21 17.83
N VAL A 966 -0.43 -24.46 16.90
CA VAL A 966 -1.61 -23.62 17.15
C VAL A 966 -2.91 -24.28 16.67
N ARG A 967 -2.82 -25.31 15.83
CA ARG A 967 -3.95 -26.02 15.23
C ARG A 967 -4.56 -27.02 16.20
N GLU A 968 -3.74 -27.85 16.84
CA GLU A 968 -4.21 -28.81 17.84
C GLU A 968 -4.95 -28.14 18.99
N PRO A 969 -4.38 -27.16 19.73
CA PRO A 969 -5.12 -26.48 20.79
C PRO A 969 -6.36 -25.77 20.25
N PHE A 970 -6.32 -25.18 19.05
CA PHE A 970 -7.52 -24.57 18.46
C PHE A 970 -8.69 -25.56 18.32
N TYR A 971 -8.45 -26.81 17.91
CA TYR A 971 -9.50 -27.83 17.81
C TYR A 971 -9.84 -28.51 19.16
N LEU A 972 -8.87 -28.74 20.05
CA LEU A 972 -9.15 -29.21 21.41
C LEU A 972 -10.05 -28.25 22.19
N SER A 973 -9.96 -26.95 21.88
CA SER A 973 -10.81 -25.91 22.47
C SER A 973 -12.29 -25.99 22.08
N TYR A 974 -12.68 -26.84 21.12
CA TYR A 974 -14.08 -26.99 20.71
C TYR A 974 -14.92 -27.79 21.71
N ASP A 975 -14.26 -28.58 22.56
CA ASP A 975 -14.91 -29.31 23.64
C ASP A 975 -14.93 -28.44 24.91
N GLU A 976 -16.12 -28.19 25.46
CA GLU A 976 -16.25 -27.44 26.72
C GLU A 976 -15.77 -28.27 27.93
N GLU A 977 -15.65 -29.59 27.83
CA GLU A 977 -15.08 -30.41 28.90
C GLU A 977 -13.57 -30.18 29.08
N ASN A 978 -12.88 -29.66 28.06
CA ASN A 978 -11.43 -29.40 28.06
C ASN A 978 -11.02 -28.06 28.69
N VAL A 979 -11.97 -27.17 28.99
CA VAL A 979 -11.69 -25.76 29.34
C VAL A 979 -12.31 -25.33 30.66
N GLU A 980 -11.74 -24.25 31.21
CA GLU A 980 -12.19 -23.55 32.41
C GLU A 980 -12.13 -22.04 32.19
N TYR A 981 -12.86 -21.30 33.01
CA TYR A 981 -12.94 -19.84 32.94
C TYR A 981 -12.42 -19.20 34.23
N TYR A 982 -11.61 -18.15 34.07
CA TYR A 982 -11.00 -17.42 35.19
C TYR A 982 -11.19 -15.92 34.99
N SER A 983 -11.73 -15.20 35.97
CA SER A 983 -11.73 -13.74 35.92
C SER A 983 -10.29 -13.21 35.90
N LEU A 984 -10.07 -11.99 35.41
CA LEU A 984 -8.72 -11.41 35.34
C LEU A 984 -8.03 -11.33 36.71
N LYS A 985 -8.80 -11.22 37.81
CA LYS A 985 -8.28 -11.22 39.19
C LYS A 985 -7.85 -12.61 39.65
N GLU A 986 -8.68 -13.62 39.41
CA GLU A 986 -8.32 -15.01 39.73
C GLU A 986 -7.14 -15.47 38.88
N ALA A 987 -7.11 -15.12 37.59
CA ALA A 987 -6.03 -15.49 36.69
C ALA A 987 -4.67 -14.93 37.13
N ILE A 988 -4.60 -13.66 37.54
CA ILE A 988 -3.34 -13.07 38.00
C ILE A 988 -2.91 -13.62 39.38
N GLU A 989 -3.85 -13.92 40.27
CA GLU A 989 -3.55 -14.59 41.55
C GLU A 989 -3.02 -16.01 41.34
N LEU A 990 -3.64 -16.79 40.44
CA LEU A 990 -3.19 -18.15 40.10
C LEU A 990 -1.79 -18.15 39.48
N ILE A 991 -1.51 -17.25 38.54
CA ILE A 991 -0.17 -17.10 37.94
C ILE A 991 0.87 -16.72 39.00
N ARG A 992 0.55 -15.76 39.89
CA ARG A 992 1.44 -15.36 41.00
C ARG A 992 1.69 -16.47 42.01
N ASN A 993 0.74 -17.39 42.18
CA ASN A 993 0.88 -18.60 43.00
C ASN A 993 1.60 -19.75 42.26
N GLY A 994 2.11 -19.52 41.04
CA GLY A 994 2.91 -20.47 40.28
C GLY A 994 2.12 -21.38 39.32
N ARG A 995 0.81 -21.20 39.17
CA ARG A 995 -0.01 -22.02 38.27
C ARG A 995 0.16 -21.58 36.82
N ILE A 996 0.40 -22.54 35.92
CA ILE A 996 0.53 -22.28 34.48
C ILE A 996 -0.86 -22.27 33.85
N LEU A 997 -1.34 -21.09 33.43
CA LEU A 997 -2.57 -20.95 32.65
C LEU A 997 -2.25 -20.97 31.15
N VAL A 998 -2.99 -21.76 30.37
CA VAL A 998 -2.80 -21.88 28.92
C VAL A 998 -4.06 -21.43 28.19
N GLY A 999 -3.94 -20.43 27.30
CA GLY A 999 -5.07 -19.90 26.55
C GLY A 999 -5.64 -20.91 25.56
N SER A 1000 -6.96 -21.08 25.54
CA SER A 1000 -7.65 -21.99 24.60
C SER A 1000 -8.08 -21.31 23.30
N THR A 1001 -8.25 -19.99 23.31
CA THR A 1001 -8.77 -19.18 22.19
C THR A 1001 -7.79 -18.09 21.76
N PHE A 1002 -8.04 -17.50 20.59
CA PHE A 1002 -7.41 -16.23 20.23
C PHE A 1002 -8.01 -15.10 21.08
N ILE A 1003 -7.18 -14.40 21.84
CA ILE A 1003 -7.59 -13.20 22.57
C ILE A 1003 -7.12 -11.98 21.76
N ILE A 1004 -8.07 -11.22 21.23
CA ILE A 1004 -7.82 -10.13 20.26
C ILE A 1004 -8.57 -8.85 20.68
N PRO A 1005 -7.90 -7.86 21.29
CA PRO A 1005 -8.50 -6.54 21.55
C PRO A 1005 -8.70 -5.74 20.26
N TYR A 1006 -9.83 -5.06 20.16
CA TYR A 1006 -10.21 -4.20 19.04
C TYR A 1006 -10.54 -2.76 19.50
N PRO A 1007 -9.85 -1.72 18.97
CA PRO A 1007 -8.59 -1.79 18.19
C PRO A 1007 -7.43 -2.36 19.04
N PRO A 1008 -6.31 -2.78 18.44
CA PRO A 1008 -5.97 -2.73 17.00
C PRO A 1008 -6.27 -4.00 16.18
N GLY A 1009 -6.56 -5.14 16.82
CA GLY A 1009 -6.99 -6.35 16.12
C GLY A 1009 -5.94 -7.44 15.84
N PHE A 1010 -4.80 -7.42 16.54
CA PHE A 1010 -3.83 -8.53 16.60
C PHE A 1010 -4.00 -9.36 17.88
N PRO A 1011 -3.59 -10.65 17.92
CA PRO A 1011 -3.76 -11.47 19.12
C PRO A 1011 -2.72 -11.20 20.21
N ILE A 1012 -3.18 -10.81 21.39
CA ILE A 1012 -2.34 -10.78 22.61
C ILE A 1012 -2.10 -12.20 23.14
N SER A 1013 -3.07 -13.11 22.95
CA SER A 1013 -2.89 -14.55 23.18
C SER A 1013 -3.39 -15.37 22.00
N VAL A 1014 -2.77 -16.54 21.77
CA VAL A 1014 -3.19 -17.56 20.80
C VAL A 1014 -3.47 -18.90 21.50
N PRO A 1015 -4.24 -19.82 20.90
CA PRO A 1015 -4.43 -21.16 21.44
C PRO A 1015 -3.11 -21.88 21.72
N GLY A 1016 -2.98 -22.50 22.89
CA GLY A 1016 -1.78 -23.24 23.33
C GLY A 1016 -0.66 -22.38 23.92
N GLN A 1017 -0.79 -21.06 23.93
CA GLN A 1017 0.14 -20.14 24.56
C GLN A 1017 -0.04 -20.08 26.08
N ILE A 1018 1.06 -20.00 26.83
CA ILE A 1018 1.02 -19.73 28.28
C ILE A 1018 0.63 -18.27 28.53
N LEU A 1019 -0.38 -18.02 29.35
CA LEU A 1019 -0.76 -16.67 29.76
C LEU A 1019 0.23 -16.16 30.81
N SER A 1020 1.02 -15.15 30.44
CA SER A 1020 1.94 -14.48 31.37
C SER A 1020 1.22 -13.42 32.20
N GLU A 1021 1.79 -13.07 33.36
CA GLU A 1021 1.31 -11.99 34.21
C GLU A 1021 1.15 -10.68 33.42
N ALA A 1022 2.12 -10.33 32.57
CA ALA A 1022 2.06 -9.15 31.70
C ALA A 1022 0.86 -9.14 30.73
N ILE A 1023 0.42 -10.30 30.21
CA ILE A 1023 -0.79 -10.39 29.37
C ILE A 1023 -2.03 -10.07 30.21
N VAL A 1024 -2.14 -10.61 31.42
CA VAL A 1024 -3.29 -10.40 32.30
C VAL A 1024 -3.32 -8.96 32.83
N GLU A 1025 -2.18 -8.39 33.22
CA GLU A 1025 -2.07 -6.98 33.62
C GLU A 1025 -2.41 -6.01 32.48
N PHE A 1026 -1.95 -6.31 31.26
CA PHE A 1026 -2.34 -5.55 30.07
C PHE A 1026 -3.86 -5.63 29.85
N MET A 1027 -4.48 -6.80 29.99
CA MET A 1027 -5.95 -6.96 29.90
C MET A 1027 -6.72 -6.28 31.03
N ILE A 1028 -6.14 -6.12 32.22
CA ILE A 1028 -6.74 -5.36 33.33
C ILE A 1028 -6.70 -3.85 33.06
N LYS A 1029 -5.64 -3.35 32.42
CA LYS A 1029 -5.45 -1.92 32.14
C LYS A 1029 -5.97 -1.43 30.79
N ILE A 1030 -6.34 -2.32 29.86
CA ILE A 1030 -6.81 -1.93 28.52
C ILE A 1030 -8.29 -1.51 28.55
N ASP A 1031 -8.58 -0.29 28.10
CA ASP A 1031 -9.93 0.25 28.00
C ASP A 1031 -10.51 0.05 26.59
N VAL A 1032 -10.69 -1.23 26.19
CA VAL A 1032 -11.41 -1.59 24.96
C VAL A 1032 -12.65 -2.43 25.28
N LYS A 1033 -13.76 -2.07 24.63
CA LYS A 1033 -15.08 -2.71 24.82
C LYS A 1033 -15.23 -3.99 24.01
N GLU A 1034 -14.43 -4.16 22.97
CA GLU A 1034 -14.46 -5.32 22.07
C GLU A 1034 -13.15 -6.12 22.20
N ILE A 1035 -13.22 -7.27 22.86
CA ILE A 1035 -12.10 -8.24 22.95
C ILE A 1035 -12.63 -9.59 22.46
N HIS A 1036 -12.19 -10.04 21.28
CA HIS A 1036 -12.59 -11.35 20.77
C HIS A 1036 -11.89 -12.42 21.62
N GLY A 1037 -12.62 -13.49 21.96
CA GLY A 1037 -12.10 -14.61 22.77
C GLY A 1037 -12.09 -14.40 24.29
N PHE A 1038 -12.57 -13.25 24.78
CA PHE A 1038 -12.77 -12.97 26.21
C PHE A 1038 -14.25 -12.73 26.51
N ASP A 1039 -14.77 -13.33 27.58
CA ASP A 1039 -16.15 -13.10 28.04
C ASP A 1039 -16.11 -12.22 29.32
N PRO A 1040 -16.74 -11.02 29.35
CA PRO A 1040 -16.69 -10.16 30.54
C PRO A 1040 -17.36 -10.71 31.81
N LYS A 1041 -18.17 -11.78 31.71
CA LYS A 1041 -18.85 -12.43 32.85
C LYS A 1041 -18.10 -13.67 33.33
N LEU A 1042 -17.55 -14.46 32.41
CA LEU A 1042 -16.84 -15.71 32.72
C LEU A 1042 -15.33 -15.51 32.86
N GLY A 1043 -14.74 -14.63 32.04
CA GLY A 1043 -13.33 -14.27 32.04
C GLY A 1043 -12.52 -14.92 30.90
N LEU A 1044 -11.27 -15.27 31.22
CA LEU A 1044 -10.30 -15.93 30.35
C LEU A 1044 -10.62 -17.42 30.23
N ARG A 1045 -10.76 -17.91 28.99
CA ARG A 1045 -11.01 -19.33 28.69
C ARG A 1045 -9.70 -20.09 28.53
N CYS A 1046 -9.31 -20.82 29.56
CA CYS A 1046 -8.06 -21.58 29.65
C CYS A 1046 -8.28 -23.08 29.50
N PHE A 1047 -7.25 -23.85 29.15
CA PHE A 1047 -7.30 -25.31 29.25
C PHE A 1047 -7.24 -25.81 30.69
N LYS A 1048 -7.87 -26.96 30.94
CA LYS A 1048 -7.73 -27.70 32.19
C LYS A 1048 -6.32 -28.25 32.35
N GLU A 1049 -5.82 -28.17 33.58
CA GLU A 1049 -4.51 -28.67 33.98
C GLU A 1049 -4.38 -30.19 33.74
N SER A 1050 -5.41 -30.96 34.11
CA SER A 1050 -5.47 -32.41 33.86
C SER A 1050 -5.45 -32.80 32.39
N LEU A 1051 -5.95 -31.96 31.47
CA LEU A 1051 -5.82 -32.21 30.04
C LEU A 1051 -4.37 -32.02 29.58
N LEU A 1052 -3.71 -30.97 30.07
CA LEU A 1052 -2.32 -30.66 29.73
C LEU A 1052 -1.35 -31.72 30.27
N GLU A 1053 -1.58 -32.21 31.50
CA GLU A 1053 -0.89 -33.34 32.12
C GLU A 1053 -1.04 -34.61 31.25
N ASN A 1054 -2.28 -35.01 30.93
CA ASN A 1054 -2.55 -36.18 30.08
C ASN A 1054 -1.88 -36.08 28.69
N LEU A 1055 -1.85 -34.89 28.08
CA LEU A 1055 -1.18 -34.65 26.79
C LEU A 1055 0.35 -34.74 26.91
N MET A 1056 0.93 -34.31 28.03
CA MET A 1056 2.36 -34.40 28.30
C MET A 1056 2.78 -35.85 28.58
N GLU A 1057 2.03 -36.59 29.39
CA GLU A 1057 2.23 -38.03 29.63
C GLU A 1057 2.16 -38.82 28.32
N ALA A 1058 1.14 -38.59 27.50
CA ALA A 1058 0.95 -39.25 26.21
C ALA A 1058 2.05 -38.92 25.17
N ARG A 1059 2.89 -37.91 25.42
CA ARG A 1059 4.00 -37.46 24.56
C ARG A 1059 5.38 -37.74 25.16
N GLU A 1060 5.44 -38.41 26.32
CA GLU A 1060 6.68 -38.63 27.10
C GLU A 1060 7.42 -37.31 27.45
N VAL A 1061 6.69 -36.18 27.50
CA VAL A 1061 7.24 -34.86 27.84
C VAL A 1061 7.13 -34.67 29.35
N HIS A 1062 8.19 -35.00 30.08
CA HIS A 1062 8.27 -34.71 31.51
C HIS A 1062 8.32 -33.20 31.78
N GLU A 1063 7.73 -32.76 32.89
CA GLU A 1063 7.87 -31.37 33.36
C GLU A 1063 9.35 -30.97 33.49
N PRO A 1064 9.70 -29.70 33.20
CA PRO A 1064 10.97 -29.13 33.65
C PRO A 1064 10.93 -28.97 35.17
N THR A 1065 11.16 -30.07 35.90
CA THR A 1065 11.07 -30.07 37.37
C THR A 1065 11.98 -28.99 37.95
N LEU A 1066 11.39 -28.07 38.72
CA LEU A 1066 12.10 -27.14 39.60
C LEU A 1066 12.72 -27.90 40.77
N ARG A 1067 13.68 -28.79 40.48
CA ARG A 1067 14.50 -29.43 41.50
C ARG A 1067 15.46 -28.40 42.07
N THR A 1068 15.13 -27.93 43.27
CA THR A 1068 16.08 -27.39 44.23
C THR A 1068 17.06 -28.49 44.67
N GLU A 1069 17.95 -28.93 43.77
CA GLU A 1069 19.08 -29.77 44.15
C GLU A 1069 20.02 -28.94 45.04
N SER A 1070 20.07 -29.31 46.32
CA SER A 1070 21.04 -28.75 47.25
C SER A 1070 22.46 -29.11 46.80
N PRO A 1071 23.44 -28.20 46.94
CA PRO A 1071 24.79 -28.40 46.40
C PRO A 1071 25.62 -29.33 47.29
N GLN A 1072 25.24 -30.61 47.38
CA GLN A 1072 25.92 -31.57 48.26
C GLN A 1072 25.86 -33.05 47.81
N GLN A 1073 25.77 -33.35 46.51
CA GLN A 1073 26.00 -34.71 45.99
C GLN A 1073 26.41 -34.75 44.49
N ARG A 1074 27.58 -34.20 44.15
CA ARG A 1074 28.27 -34.47 42.86
C ARG A 1074 29.77 -34.72 43.05
N SER A 1075 30.09 -35.89 43.60
CA SER A 1075 31.38 -36.57 43.46
C SER A 1075 31.10 -38.07 43.42
N GLU A 1076 31.84 -38.82 42.59
CA GLU A 1076 31.65 -40.26 42.29
C GLU A 1076 30.39 -40.54 41.43
N ASN A 1077 30.47 -40.73 40.11
CA ASN A 1077 31.39 -41.60 39.38
C ASN A 1077 31.65 -41.16 37.93
N LYS A 1078 32.81 -41.57 37.39
CA LYS A 1078 33.13 -41.56 35.96
C LYS A 1078 32.88 -42.94 35.34
N TYR A 1079 32.81 -42.95 34.00
CA TYR A 1079 32.98 -44.07 33.05
C TYR A 1079 31.75 -44.88 32.61
N TYR A 1080 31.82 -45.23 31.32
CA TYR A 1080 30.89 -45.98 30.46
C TYR A 1080 29.58 -45.24 30.13
N GLY A 1081 29.17 -45.05 28.86
CA GLY A 1081 29.83 -45.35 27.59
C GLY A 1081 29.05 -46.32 26.69
N ASN A 1082 28.08 -45.77 25.95
CA ASN A 1082 27.67 -46.15 24.59
C ASN A 1082 26.72 -45.07 24.05
#